data_AF-A0A7C3J4M8-F1
#
_entry.id   AF-A0A7C3J4M8-F1
#
_cell.length_a   1.000
_cell.length_b   1.000
_cell.length_c   1.000
_cell.angle_alpha   90.00
_cell.angle_beta   90.00
_cell.angle_gamma   90.00
#
_symmetry.space_group_name_H-M   'P 1'
#
loop_
_entity.id
_entity.type
_entity.pdbx_description
1 polymer ?
#
loop_
_entity_poly.entity_id
_entity_poly.type
_entity_poly.pdbx_seq_one_letter_code
_entity_poly.pdbx_strand_id
1 'polypeptide(L)'
;MTRGSRLAGFAATLVLAVQTLALAAEPPLPEVTRTDRSRFVHRIALLDAKGNPIGPSSEVPYSPNTTCSSSRCHNYQTLAKGTHTRMFPSLVPPKGRPDGFAWTMFEAATGMAAPLSHGYQPARAEAFDPKAHLTPFKFALQFGAWHPGGGRLELDAAGNRYDAHLAQNPALRTATAPAANPDYHQARWDQSGVLENDCMACHALHGYDHVERAGQIASMNFRWAPTVGAGFGHVEGKTASLPLPSPDAKPDESASPAIQVKYNPALFGPDGKVHLEIGKPPDANCLACHRRPAKGSAAWTDCLDADVHSKAGLKCVDCHRAGPDHVIAGDPTSTNPEFRSLTCKGCHETGRLGAPVPAHKGLPRLHLREIACETCHSGPKPQRVPPAFEQPTDPTWGVILTTRKPSGPPFYAPVYKETEAGPIGIFARMLPTYFANRREDKSLTPLDPQYIASRVRRAESEIKDDTGDGVPEVNTDAEIKAILGALKKKDVNPVYIAGDKLYSLDDRGEVASEATDLGAPLDLPLAHNVRPAPQALGAQGCTECHRADAPFFLSLGLTRAVAADGKPEGEPLYARLERSASDVRLAGLRERYVRPYGRIAIGLVALVLVLHYVVFGPRRYNKQIPEEFVQRFNVIERLVHLTLLGSFLCLAATGILLGVGVERIFGKGVARMHDLASWTLMAAALLAFLLWARDMIFSKVDIGWVKVMGGYLGYQGHVPAGRFNAGQKGFFWFILLVVACLAATGLAMRYELGGDEWEVTVYTLHLTCAYLMIMCVLAHAYLGSFANPGCIGSVFNGKVARTWLEHHHPDYKPKGTQGGNPHA
;
A
#
# COMPACT_ATOMS: atom_id res chain seq x y z
N MET A 1 -64.44 4.42 -28.78
CA MET A 1 -64.64 5.55 -27.84
C MET A 1 -65.11 4.99 -26.50
N THR A 2 -64.58 5.56 -25.42
CA THR A 2 -64.58 5.12 -24.01
C THR A 2 -65.93 4.81 -23.36
N ARG A 3 -65.99 3.80 -22.47
CA ARG A 3 -66.42 3.87 -21.03
C ARG A 3 -66.91 2.52 -20.45
N GLY A 4 -66.69 2.37 -19.13
CA GLY A 4 -67.52 1.57 -18.20
C GLY A 4 -66.78 0.37 -17.57
N SER A 5 -67.00 -0.06 -16.32
CA SER A 5 -67.81 0.44 -15.19
C SER A 5 -67.81 -0.61 -14.06
N ARG A 6 -67.84 -0.14 -12.79
CA ARG A 6 -68.54 -0.69 -11.60
C ARG A 6 -68.07 -2.02 -10.97
N LEU A 7 -67.84 -2.01 -9.64
CA LEU A 7 -68.86 -2.39 -8.64
C LEU A 7 -68.39 -2.10 -7.21
N ALA A 8 -69.36 -1.73 -6.37
CA ALA A 8 -69.24 -1.35 -4.96
C ALA A 8 -69.74 -2.47 -4.04
N GLY A 9 -69.42 -2.42 -2.74
CA GLY A 9 -70.11 -3.21 -1.71
C GLY A 9 -69.47 -3.20 -0.32
N PHE A 10 -70.10 -2.46 0.60
CA PHE A 10 -69.83 -2.32 2.03
C PHE A 10 -70.07 -3.60 2.87
N ALA A 11 -69.39 -3.73 4.01
CA ALA A 11 -69.97 -3.75 5.38
C ALA A 11 -69.13 -4.57 6.39
N ALA A 12 -69.02 -4.04 7.61
CA ALA A 12 -68.37 -4.63 8.77
C ALA A 12 -69.39 -5.25 9.73
N THR A 13 -69.11 -6.42 10.34
CA THR A 13 -69.52 -6.72 11.74
C THR A 13 -68.77 -7.93 12.35
N LEU A 14 -68.28 -7.70 13.58
CA LEU A 14 -68.17 -8.57 14.78
C LEU A 14 -67.74 -10.07 14.73
N VAL A 15 -66.59 -10.31 15.37
CA VAL A 15 -66.29 -11.24 16.50
C VAL A 15 -66.99 -12.61 16.56
N LEU A 16 -66.18 -13.67 16.38
CA LEU A 16 -66.34 -14.94 17.09
C LEU A 16 -64.96 -15.54 17.41
N ALA A 17 -64.73 -15.82 18.69
CA ALA A 17 -63.50 -16.32 19.26
C ALA A 17 -63.28 -17.79 18.92
N VAL A 18 -62.08 -18.11 18.41
CA VAL A 18 -61.54 -19.47 18.38
C VAL A 18 -60.29 -19.47 19.26
N GLN A 19 -60.42 -20.13 20.41
CA GLN A 19 -59.29 -20.53 21.25
C GLN A 19 -58.39 -21.47 20.42
N THR A 20 -57.18 -21.01 20.12
CA THR A 20 -56.06 -21.89 19.79
C THR A 20 -54.91 -21.57 20.74
N LEU A 21 -54.42 -22.61 21.40
CA LEU A 21 -53.31 -22.57 22.34
C LEU A 21 -52.06 -21.96 21.66
N ALA A 22 -51.79 -20.69 21.98
CA ALA A 22 -50.50 -20.08 21.71
C ALA A 22 -49.54 -20.46 22.84
N LEU A 23 -48.56 -21.31 22.52
CA LEU A 23 -47.33 -21.43 23.28
C LEU A 23 -46.77 -20.03 23.53
N ALA A 24 -46.57 -19.68 24.80
CA ALA A 24 -46.05 -18.39 25.21
C ALA A 24 -44.69 -18.12 24.56
N ALA A 25 -44.65 -17.20 23.59
CA ALA A 25 -43.42 -16.57 23.19
C ALA A 25 -42.94 -15.69 24.35
N GLU A 26 -41.68 -15.85 24.76
CA GLU A 26 -41.04 -14.98 25.75
C GLU A 26 -41.19 -13.51 25.31
N PRO A 27 -41.48 -12.58 26.23
CA PRO A 27 -41.62 -11.17 25.88
C PRO A 27 -40.30 -10.65 25.30
N PRO A 28 -40.32 -9.78 24.28
CA PRO A 28 -39.12 -9.14 23.79
C PRO A 28 -38.49 -8.33 24.93
N LEU A 29 -37.18 -8.52 25.12
CA LEU A 29 -36.44 -7.80 26.15
C LEU A 29 -36.62 -6.28 25.96
N PRO A 30 -36.76 -5.51 27.05
CA PRO A 30 -36.99 -4.08 26.98
C PRO A 30 -35.86 -3.38 26.25
N GLU A 31 -36.23 -2.44 25.38
CA GLU A 31 -35.30 -1.60 24.63
C GLU A 31 -34.67 -0.58 25.57
N VAL A 32 -33.49 -0.92 26.11
CA VAL A 32 -32.72 -0.01 26.97
C VAL A 32 -31.99 1.00 26.10
N THR A 33 -32.34 2.28 26.22
CA THR A 33 -31.60 3.41 25.65
C THR A 33 -30.24 3.55 26.33
N ARG A 34 -29.16 3.46 25.54
CA ARG A 34 -27.80 3.16 26.01
C ARG A 34 -26.93 4.41 26.08
N THR A 35 -26.22 4.60 27.19
CA THR A 35 -25.09 5.53 27.26
C THR A 35 -23.80 4.71 27.41
N ASP A 36 -22.71 5.17 26.80
CA ASP A 36 -21.38 4.56 26.78
C ASP A 36 -20.66 4.50 28.15
N ARG A 37 -21.30 4.99 29.21
CA ARG A 37 -20.72 5.14 30.57
C ARG A 37 -21.17 4.10 31.58
N SER A 38 -22.12 3.21 31.27
CA SER A 38 -22.51 2.14 32.20
C SER A 38 -21.48 1.00 32.17
N ARG A 39 -20.66 0.88 33.21
CA ARG A 39 -19.78 -0.29 33.42
C ARG A 39 -20.65 -1.52 33.68
N PHE A 40 -20.76 -2.42 32.71
CA PHE A 40 -21.40 -3.72 32.92
C PHE A 40 -20.51 -4.58 33.82
N VAL A 41 -20.86 -4.71 35.09
CA VAL A 41 -20.25 -5.71 35.97
C VAL A 41 -20.97 -7.04 35.70
N HIS A 42 -20.30 -7.96 35.04
CA HIS A 42 -20.85 -9.28 34.76
C HIS A 42 -20.68 -10.15 36.01
N ARG A 43 -21.78 -10.65 36.56
CA ARG A 43 -21.75 -11.57 37.71
C ARG A 43 -21.93 -12.99 37.21
N ILE A 44 -20.82 -13.70 37.03
CA ILE A 44 -20.75 -14.97 36.30
C ILE A 44 -20.36 -16.12 37.24
N ALA A 45 -21.00 -17.27 37.09
CA ALA A 45 -20.54 -18.50 37.71
C ALA A 45 -19.37 -19.06 36.88
N LEU A 46 -18.21 -19.21 37.50
CA LEU A 46 -17.10 -19.93 36.87
C LEU A 46 -17.45 -21.42 36.84
N LEU A 47 -17.21 -22.08 35.70
CA LEU A 47 -17.45 -23.51 35.52
C LEU A 47 -16.17 -24.24 35.16
N ASP A 48 -16.04 -25.47 35.63
CA ASP A 48 -15.01 -26.41 35.17
C ASP A 48 -15.36 -26.98 33.78
N ALA A 49 -14.46 -27.79 33.21
CA ALA A 49 -14.67 -28.42 31.90
C ALA A 49 -15.86 -29.41 31.85
N LYS A 50 -16.37 -29.86 33.02
CA LYS A 50 -17.55 -30.73 33.14
C LYS A 50 -18.84 -29.93 33.38
N GLY A 51 -18.75 -28.62 33.51
CA GLY A 51 -19.88 -27.72 33.78
C GLY A 51 -20.22 -27.58 35.26
N ASN A 52 -19.38 -28.07 36.18
CA ASN A 52 -19.61 -27.89 37.62
C ASN A 52 -19.20 -26.48 38.06
N PRO A 53 -19.94 -25.85 38.99
CA PRO A 53 -19.55 -24.55 39.55
C PRO A 53 -18.20 -24.60 40.28
N ILE A 54 -17.41 -23.55 40.07
CA ILE A 54 -16.14 -23.30 40.74
C ILE A 54 -16.38 -22.30 41.87
N GLY A 55 -15.84 -22.61 43.05
CA GLY A 55 -15.81 -21.74 44.21
C GLY A 55 -14.40 -21.59 44.79
N PRO A 56 -14.25 -20.87 45.91
CA PRO A 56 -12.95 -20.59 46.53
C PRO A 56 -12.14 -21.84 46.91
N SER A 57 -12.81 -22.96 47.18
CA SER A 57 -12.20 -24.23 47.57
C SER A 57 -12.11 -25.26 46.44
N SER A 58 -12.43 -24.87 45.20
CA SER A 58 -12.34 -25.78 44.05
C SER A 58 -10.88 -26.06 43.68
N GLU A 59 -10.58 -27.32 43.37
CA GLU A 59 -9.23 -27.79 43.01
C GLU A 59 -9.07 -28.05 41.50
N VAL A 60 -10.09 -27.72 40.70
CA VAL A 60 -10.10 -27.86 39.24
C VAL A 60 -10.06 -26.48 38.57
N PRO A 61 -9.36 -26.32 37.44
CA PRO A 61 -9.29 -25.03 36.74
C PRO A 61 -10.62 -24.67 36.07
N TYR A 62 -10.80 -23.37 35.79
CA TYR A 62 -11.96 -22.92 35.03
C TYR A 62 -11.76 -23.21 33.54
N SER A 63 -12.86 -23.53 32.87
CA SER A 63 -12.92 -23.71 31.43
C SER A 63 -13.56 -22.47 30.77
N PRO A 64 -12.81 -21.72 29.93
CA PRO A 64 -13.38 -20.67 29.10
C PRO A 64 -14.57 -21.16 28.26
N ASN A 65 -14.47 -22.37 27.69
CA ASN A 65 -15.53 -22.92 26.85
C ASN A 65 -16.86 -23.09 27.61
N THR A 66 -16.85 -23.82 28.73
CA THR A 66 -18.08 -24.08 29.49
C THR A 66 -18.60 -22.81 30.19
N THR A 67 -17.72 -22.01 30.78
CA THR A 67 -18.08 -20.80 31.52
C THR A 67 -18.72 -19.77 30.57
N CYS A 68 -18.07 -19.46 29.46
CA CYS A 68 -18.54 -18.40 28.56
C CYS A 68 -19.75 -18.86 27.71
N SER A 69 -19.83 -20.15 27.35
CA SER A 69 -20.99 -20.70 26.64
C SER A 69 -22.26 -20.71 27.50
N SER A 70 -22.14 -21.11 28.77
CA SER A 70 -23.28 -21.19 29.70
C SER A 70 -23.78 -19.81 30.15
N SER A 71 -22.88 -18.83 30.22
CA SER A 71 -23.19 -17.46 30.66
C SER A 71 -23.83 -16.58 29.59
N ARG A 72 -24.18 -17.16 28.43
CA ARG A 72 -24.81 -16.48 27.28
C ARG A 72 -24.01 -15.29 26.75
N CYS A 73 -22.68 -15.29 26.91
CA CYS A 73 -21.82 -14.23 26.35
C CYS A 73 -21.93 -14.20 24.81
N HIS A 74 -21.66 -15.33 24.15
CA HIS A 74 -22.04 -15.66 22.77
C HIS A 74 -21.69 -17.12 22.47
N ASN A 75 -22.05 -17.61 21.28
CA ASN A 75 -21.83 -18.99 20.86
C ASN A 75 -20.33 -19.30 20.67
N TYR A 76 -19.79 -20.25 21.46
CA TYR A 76 -18.38 -20.64 21.42
C TYR A 76 -17.96 -21.33 20.11
N GLN A 77 -18.86 -22.09 19.47
CA GLN A 77 -18.57 -22.68 18.16
C GLN A 77 -18.45 -21.61 17.06
N THR A 78 -19.12 -20.48 17.22
CA THR A 78 -19.05 -19.36 16.28
C THR A 78 -17.76 -18.57 16.48
N LEU A 79 -17.39 -18.27 17.73
CA LEU A 79 -16.14 -17.56 18.02
C LEU A 79 -14.92 -18.38 17.61
N ALA A 80 -14.93 -19.70 17.78
CA ALA A 80 -13.82 -20.59 17.43
C ALA A 80 -13.49 -20.62 15.93
N LYS A 81 -14.38 -20.07 15.09
CA LYS A 81 -14.21 -19.95 13.63
C LYS A 81 -13.67 -18.58 13.21
N GLY A 82 -13.44 -17.68 14.16
CA GLY A 82 -12.93 -16.33 13.94
C GLY A 82 -11.46 -16.28 13.48
N THR A 83 -11.04 -15.13 12.98
CA THR A 83 -9.70 -14.90 12.40
C THR A 83 -8.53 -15.13 13.37
N HIS A 84 -8.70 -14.88 14.67
CA HIS A 84 -7.64 -14.99 15.69
C HIS A 84 -7.73 -16.27 16.53
N THR A 85 -8.85 -16.99 16.44
CA THR A 85 -9.18 -18.18 17.24
C THR A 85 -9.15 -19.45 16.40
N ARG A 86 -9.34 -19.31 15.08
CA ARG A 86 -9.29 -20.40 14.12
C ARG A 86 -7.86 -20.59 13.64
N MET A 87 -7.21 -21.58 14.24
CA MET A 87 -5.91 -22.03 13.78
C MET A 87 -6.05 -23.26 12.88
N PHE A 88 -5.50 -23.18 11.65
CA PHE A 88 -5.43 -24.23 10.62
C PHE A 88 -6.77 -24.63 9.95
N PRO A 89 -6.76 -25.04 8.67
CA PRO A 89 -7.97 -25.13 7.85
C PRO A 89 -8.63 -26.51 7.96
N SER A 90 -9.45 -26.72 8.98
CA SER A 90 -10.57 -27.68 8.89
C SER A 90 -11.91 -27.00 8.60
N LEU A 91 -11.92 -25.67 8.54
CA LEU A 91 -13.09 -24.85 8.28
C LEU A 91 -12.77 -23.97 7.06
N VAL A 92 -13.65 -23.90 6.06
CA VAL A 92 -13.45 -23.02 4.90
C VAL A 92 -13.64 -21.56 5.35
N PRO A 93 -12.77 -20.59 5.03
CA PRO A 93 -13.07 -19.18 5.29
C PRO A 93 -14.32 -18.76 4.51
N PRO A 94 -15.12 -17.78 5.01
CA PRO A 94 -16.25 -17.26 4.23
C PRO A 94 -15.80 -16.86 2.81
N LYS A 95 -16.58 -17.21 1.79
CA LYS A 95 -16.28 -16.90 0.37
C LYS A 95 -15.93 -15.41 0.20
N GLY A 96 -14.88 -15.12 -0.56
CA GLY A 96 -14.50 -13.77 -0.96
C GLY A 96 -13.64 -13.02 0.06
N ARG A 97 -12.75 -13.72 0.76
CA ARG A 97 -11.75 -13.09 1.65
C ARG A 97 -10.35 -13.60 1.33
N PRO A 98 -9.32 -12.75 1.37
CA PRO A 98 -7.95 -13.18 1.24
C PRO A 98 -7.60 -14.10 2.41
N ASP A 99 -6.94 -15.20 2.09
CA ASP A 99 -6.48 -16.21 3.04
C ASP A 99 -5.48 -15.58 4.03
N GLY A 100 -5.83 -15.70 5.31
CA GLY A 100 -5.22 -14.96 6.42
C GLY A 100 -3.76 -15.32 6.70
N PHE A 101 -3.03 -14.27 7.08
CA PHE A 101 -1.81 -14.22 7.88
C PHE A 101 -0.88 -15.47 7.87
N ALA A 102 0.29 -15.33 7.23
CA ALA A 102 1.34 -16.35 7.25
C ALA A 102 2.06 -16.32 8.60
N TRP A 103 1.92 -17.38 9.40
CA TRP A 103 2.82 -17.60 10.52
C TRP A 103 4.18 -18.03 9.97
N THR A 104 5.25 -17.48 10.54
CA THR A 104 6.60 -17.78 10.10
C THR A 104 7.40 -18.27 11.29
N MET A 105 8.25 -19.26 11.04
CA MET A 105 9.16 -19.81 12.01
C MET A 105 10.54 -19.23 11.79
N PHE A 106 11.15 -18.71 12.87
CA PHE A 106 12.45 -18.04 12.82
C PHE A 106 13.50 -18.74 13.66
N GLU A 107 14.69 -18.98 13.09
CA GLU A 107 15.84 -19.53 13.80
C GLU A 107 16.99 -18.51 13.78
N ALA A 108 17.39 -18.04 14.97
CA ALA A 108 18.26 -16.87 15.10
C ALA A 108 19.75 -17.15 14.85
N ALA A 109 20.22 -18.40 14.86
CA ALA A 109 21.62 -18.71 14.59
C ALA A 109 21.98 -18.61 13.10
N THR A 110 20.99 -18.76 12.22
CA THR A 110 21.18 -18.76 10.76
C THR A 110 20.40 -17.68 10.02
N GLY A 111 19.56 -16.90 10.71
CA GLY A 111 18.62 -16.00 10.06
C GLY A 111 17.52 -16.72 9.29
N MET A 112 17.31 -18.02 9.54
CA MET A 112 16.29 -18.80 8.86
C MET A 112 14.89 -18.25 9.16
N ALA A 113 14.11 -18.10 8.10
CA ALA A 113 12.73 -17.67 8.04
C ALA A 113 11.94 -18.65 7.16
N ALA A 114 11.17 -19.56 7.79
CA ALA A 114 10.36 -20.54 7.07
C ALA A 114 8.86 -20.22 7.23
N PRO A 115 8.12 -19.95 6.15
CA PRO A 115 6.68 -19.77 6.23
C PRO A 115 6.02 -21.09 6.57
N LEU A 116 5.16 -21.12 7.59
CA LEU A 116 4.47 -22.35 8.00
C LEU A 116 3.37 -22.69 6.98
N SER A 117 3.40 -23.90 6.39
CA SER A 117 2.36 -24.36 5.46
C SER A 117 1.03 -24.67 6.14
N HIS A 118 1.02 -24.74 7.47
CA HIS A 118 -0.21 -24.94 8.21
C HIS A 118 -0.77 -23.57 8.61
N GLY A 119 -1.89 -23.24 7.97
CA GLY A 119 -2.56 -21.95 8.03
C GLY A 119 -3.55 -21.86 6.86
N TYR A 120 -3.85 -20.66 6.38
CA TYR A 120 -4.83 -20.44 5.32
C TYR A 120 -4.32 -20.71 3.89
N GLN A 121 -3.09 -21.17 3.68
CA GLN A 121 -2.60 -21.50 2.33
C GLN A 121 -3.05 -22.91 1.89
N PRO A 122 -3.34 -23.13 0.59
CA PRO A 122 -3.45 -24.47 0.03
C PRO A 122 -2.18 -25.26 0.36
N ALA A 123 -2.33 -26.52 0.76
CA ALA A 123 -1.18 -27.40 0.96
C ALA A 123 -0.35 -27.43 -0.34
N ARG A 124 0.80 -26.76 -0.33
CA ARG A 124 1.86 -26.99 -1.31
C ARG A 124 2.66 -28.16 -0.77
N ALA A 125 2.80 -29.23 -1.53
CA ALA A 125 3.52 -30.43 -1.11
C ALA A 125 5.00 -30.13 -0.78
N GLU A 126 5.47 -28.95 -1.19
CA GLU A 126 6.84 -28.47 -1.09
C GLU A 126 7.04 -27.34 -0.05
N ALA A 127 5.97 -26.78 0.54
CA ALA A 127 6.05 -25.76 1.61
C ALA A 127 6.29 -26.38 2.99
N PHE A 128 6.78 -25.60 3.96
CA PHE A 128 7.13 -26.11 5.30
C PHE A 128 5.97 -26.84 5.96
N ASP A 129 5.93 -28.18 5.94
CA ASP A 129 4.96 -28.97 6.69
C ASP A 129 5.39 -29.09 8.16
N PRO A 130 4.83 -28.29 9.08
CA PRO A 130 5.11 -28.41 10.50
C PRO A 130 4.83 -29.82 11.05
N LYS A 131 4.00 -30.67 10.43
CA LYS A 131 3.77 -32.04 10.93
C LYS A 131 5.04 -32.85 11.06
N ALA A 132 6.08 -32.56 10.27
CA ALA A 132 7.35 -33.28 10.37
C ALA A 132 8.19 -32.89 11.59
N HIS A 133 8.09 -31.64 12.09
CA HIS A 133 9.03 -31.10 13.10
C HIS A 133 8.40 -30.23 14.21
N LEU A 134 7.25 -29.63 13.93
CA LEU A 134 6.43 -28.76 14.79
C LEU A 134 5.02 -29.35 14.97
N THR A 135 4.90 -30.37 15.83
CA THR A 135 3.60 -30.93 16.21
C THR A 135 2.68 -29.84 16.79
N PRO A 136 1.34 -29.96 16.74
CA PRO A 136 0.44 -28.99 17.35
C PRO A 136 0.72 -28.74 18.83
N PHE A 137 1.21 -29.76 19.55
CA PHE A 137 1.65 -29.61 20.94
C PHE A 137 2.87 -28.70 21.07
N LYS A 138 3.90 -28.89 20.23
CA LYS A 138 5.06 -27.99 20.18
C LYS A 138 4.68 -26.58 19.72
N PHE A 139 3.73 -26.48 18.79
CA PHE A 139 3.18 -25.19 18.37
C PHE A 139 2.51 -24.47 19.54
N ALA A 140 1.66 -25.15 20.32
CA ALA A 140 1.02 -24.58 21.50
C ALA A 140 2.06 -24.04 22.52
N LEU A 141 3.16 -24.76 22.72
CA LEU A 141 4.24 -24.30 23.61
C LEU A 141 4.96 -23.06 23.09
N GLN A 142 5.20 -23.02 21.78
CA GLN A 142 5.98 -21.94 21.19
C GLN A 142 5.14 -20.70 21.00
N PHE A 143 3.95 -20.84 20.40
CA PHE A 143 3.13 -19.72 19.94
C PHE A 143 1.94 -19.41 20.86
N GLY A 144 1.59 -20.32 21.78
CA GLY A 144 0.39 -20.18 22.62
C GLY A 144 0.39 -18.95 23.51
N ALA A 145 1.58 -18.42 23.87
CA ALA A 145 1.71 -17.15 24.60
C ALA A 145 1.10 -15.97 23.84
N TRP A 146 1.13 -16.01 22.50
CA TRP A 146 0.61 -14.96 21.61
C TRP A 146 -0.68 -15.35 20.89
N HIS A 147 -1.29 -16.47 21.27
CA HIS A 147 -2.55 -16.96 20.69
C HIS A 147 -3.63 -17.06 21.79
N PRO A 148 -4.88 -16.65 21.52
CA PRO A 148 -5.97 -16.73 22.50
C PRO A 148 -6.46 -18.17 22.79
N GLY A 149 -5.79 -19.23 22.31
CA GLY A 149 -6.33 -20.60 22.33
C GLY A 149 -7.35 -20.90 21.22
N GLY A 150 -7.92 -22.12 21.22
CA GLY A 150 -8.89 -22.61 20.25
C GLY A 150 -8.30 -23.25 18.98
N GLY A 151 -9.18 -23.60 18.04
CA GLY A 151 -8.79 -24.26 16.78
C GLY A 151 -7.99 -25.53 17.06
N ARG A 152 -6.82 -25.69 16.45
CA ARG A 152 -5.95 -26.85 16.73
C ARG A 152 -5.00 -26.71 17.91
N LEU A 153 -5.30 -25.79 18.82
CA LEU A 153 -4.83 -25.86 20.20
C LEU A 153 -5.85 -26.57 21.11
N GLU A 154 -7.03 -26.88 20.57
CA GLU A 154 -8.14 -27.58 21.23
C GLU A 154 -8.49 -28.90 20.54
N LEU A 155 -8.56 -28.91 19.20
CA LEU A 155 -9.08 -30.01 18.40
C LEU A 155 -8.07 -30.59 17.39
N ASP A 156 -8.07 -31.91 17.23
CA ASP A 156 -7.33 -32.62 16.20
C ASP A 156 -7.95 -32.45 14.79
N ALA A 157 -7.37 -33.10 13.78
CA ALA A 157 -7.80 -32.93 12.38
C ALA A 157 -9.20 -33.51 12.12
N ALA A 158 -9.61 -34.50 12.92
CA ALA A 158 -10.92 -35.12 12.88
C ALA A 158 -11.96 -34.39 13.76
N GLY A 159 -11.54 -33.35 14.48
CA GLY A 159 -12.38 -32.57 15.38
C GLY A 159 -12.51 -33.14 16.79
N ASN A 160 -11.69 -34.12 17.17
CA ASN A 160 -11.65 -34.62 18.55
C ASN A 160 -10.85 -33.67 19.44
N ARG A 161 -11.28 -33.50 20.68
CA ARG A 161 -10.52 -32.73 21.67
C ARG A 161 -9.27 -33.50 22.10
N TYR A 162 -8.10 -32.88 21.97
CA TYR A 162 -6.81 -33.59 22.12
C TYR A 162 -6.64 -34.31 23.47
N ASP A 163 -7.00 -33.66 24.57
CA ASP A 163 -6.82 -34.18 25.93
C ASP A 163 -7.71 -35.41 26.19
N ALA A 164 -9.00 -35.31 25.85
CA ALA A 164 -9.95 -36.40 26.00
C ALA A 164 -9.63 -37.59 25.07
N HIS A 165 -9.27 -37.31 23.81
CA HIS A 165 -8.99 -38.36 22.84
C HIS A 165 -7.71 -39.12 23.17
N LEU A 166 -6.65 -38.41 23.59
CA LEU A 166 -5.39 -39.05 24.01
C LEU A 166 -5.57 -39.84 25.32
N ALA A 167 -6.38 -39.35 26.27
CA ALA A 167 -6.68 -40.08 27.49
C ALA A 167 -7.42 -41.41 27.22
N GLN A 168 -8.32 -41.43 26.23
CA GLN A 168 -9.02 -42.65 25.82
C GLN A 168 -8.17 -43.58 24.94
N ASN A 169 -7.15 -43.04 24.26
CA ASN A 169 -6.31 -43.78 23.32
C ASN A 169 -4.81 -43.52 23.58
N PRO A 170 -4.23 -43.95 24.72
CA PRO A 170 -2.83 -43.65 25.07
C PRO A 170 -1.80 -44.14 24.05
N ALA A 171 -2.13 -45.20 23.31
CA ALA A 171 -1.30 -45.76 22.24
C ALA A 171 -1.00 -44.75 21.10
N LEU A 172 -1.83 -43.71 20.93
CA LEU A 172 -1.58 -42.65 19.96
C LEU A 172 -0.29 -41.86 20.24
N ARG A 173 0.16 -41.81 21.51
CA ARG A 173 1.41 -41.15 21.90
C ARG A 173 2.65 -41.85 21.34
N THR A 174 2.58 -43.17 21.19
CA THR A 174 3.68 -44.06 20.85
C THR A 174 3.65 -44.56 19.40
N ALA A 175 2.67 -44.13 18.60
CA ALA A 175 2.60 -44.46 17.18
C ALA A 175 3.88 -43.99 16.45
N THR A 176 4.41 -44.83 15.57
CA THR A 176 5.71 -44.70 14.88
C THR A 176 5.87 -43.36 14.15
N ALA A 177 7.04 -42.72 14.31
CA ALA A 177 7.52 -41.49 13.66
C ALA A 177 6.55 -40.26 13.66
N PRO A 178 7.04 -39.04 13.95
CA PRO A 178 6.20 -37.82 13.99
C PRO A 178 5.27 -37.63 12.78
N ALA A 179 5.69 -38.07 11.59
CA ALA A 179 4.94 -37.92 10.34
C ALA A 179 3.67 -38.78 10.26
N ALA A 180 3.58 -39.92 10.97
CA ALA A 180 2.41 -40.81 10.88
C ALA A 180 1.26 -40.36 11.79
N ASN A 181 1.58 -39.69 12.91
CA ASN A 181 0.57 -39.10 13.80
C ASN A 181 1.09 -37.84 14.52
N PRO A 182 1.21 -36.72 13.79
CA PRO A 182 1.80 -35.48 14.31
C PRO A 182 0.97 -34.85 15.44
N ASP A 183 -0.31 -35.19 15.52
CA ASP A 183 -1.27 -34.65 16.49
C ASP A 183 -0.98 -35.14 17.92
N TYR A 184 -0.46 -36.37 18.06
CA TYR A 184 -0.33 -37.06 19.35
C TYR A 184 1.08 -37.56 19.67
N HIS A 185 1.98 -37.66 18.68
CA HIS A 185 3.34 -38.18 18.88
C HIS A 185 4.09 -37.42 20.00
N GLN A 186 4.42 -38.12 21.09
CA GLN A 186 5.05 -37.59 22.30
C GLN A 186 4.33 -36.39 22.95
N ALA A 187 3.07 -36.14 22.58
CA ALA A 187 2.28 -35.07 23.15
C ALA A 187 1.81 -35.43 24.57
N ARG A 188 1.64 -34.40 25.40
CA ARG A 188 1.18 -34.52 26.79
C ARG A 188 -0.24 -34.00 26.97
N TRP A 189 -1.06 -34.01 25.93
CA TRP A 189 -2.40 -33.40 25.94
C TRP A 189 -3.29 -33.87 27.11
N ASP A 190 -3.23 -35.16 27.46
CA ASP A 190 -3.94 -35.77 28.58
C ASP A 190 -3.48 -35.23 29.95
N GLN A 191 -2.19 -34.87 30.09
CA GLN A 191 -1.64 -34.25 31.31
C GLN A 191 -1.79 -32.72 31.31
N SER A 192 -1.49 -32.04 30.20
CA SER A 192 -1.52 -30.58 30.06
C SER A 192 -2.93 -30.02 29.96
N GLY A 193 -3.86 -30.81 29.46
CA GLY A 193 -5.10 -30.31 28.87
C GLY A 193 -4.85 -29.55 27.57
N VAL A 194 -5.88 -28.88 27.08
CA VAL A 194 -5.85 -28.05 25.85
C VAL A 194 -5.89 -26.56 26.16
N LEU A 195 -5.52 -25.73 25.19
CA LEU A 195 -5.73 -24.27 25.26
C LEU A 195 -7.08 -23.94 24.61
N GLU A 196 -8.11 -23.85 25.43
CA GLU A 196 -9.43 -23.32 25.01
C GLU A 196 -9.32 -21.84 24.61
N ASN A 197 -10.27 -21.35 23.79
CA ASN A 197 -10.39 -19.93 23.47
C ASN A 197 -10.63 -19.13 24.74
N ASP A 198 -9.60 -18.43 25.19
CA ASP A 198 -9.63 -17.58 26.36
C ASP A 198 -10.22 -16.21 26.01
N CYS A 199 -11.54 -16.09 26.16
CA CYS A 199 -12.26 -14.85 25.91
C CYS A 199 -11.72 -13.67 26.73
N MET A 200 -11.22 -13.94 27.95
CA MET A 200 -10.73 -12.90 28.86
C MET A 200 -9.41 -12.30 28.38
N ALA A 201 -8.61 -13.06 27.62
CA ALA A 201 -7.39 -12.55 26.98
C ALA A 201 -7.65 -11.33 26.09
N CYS A 202 -8.86 -11.24 25.52
CA CYS A 202 -9.26 -10.11 24.66
C CYS A 202 -10.20 -9.16 25.40
N HIS A 203 -11.18 -9.68 26.14
CA HIS A 203 -12.31 -8.89 26.63
C HIS A 203 -12.20 -8.40 28.07
N ALA A 204 -11.22 -8.87 28.84
CA ALA A 204 -10.98 -8.35 30.18
C ALA A 204 -10.55 -6.88 30.09
N LEU A 205 -11.32 -5.99 30.72
CA LEU A 205 -10.99 -4.56 30.73
C LEU A 205 -9.77 -4.27 31.64
N HIS A 206 -9.60 -5.08 32.68
CA HIS A 206 -8.49 -4.99 33.65
C HIS A 206 -8.14 -6.37 34.20
N GLY A 207 -6.93 -6.51 34.75
CA GLY A 207 -6.54 -7.66 35.58
C GLY A 207 -6.14 -8.93 34.83
N TYR A 208 -6.10 -8.92 33.50
CA TYR A 208 -5.59 -10.05 32.74
C TYR A 208 -4.06 -10.01 32.64
N ASP A 209 -3.40 -11.09 33.05
CA ASP A 209 -1.94 -11.24 33.05
C ASP A 209 -1.47 -12.15 31.91
N HIS A 210 -1.09 -11.53 30.79
CA HIS A 210 -0.55 -12.25 29.64
C HIS A 210 0.81 -12.91 29.92
N VAL A 211 1.61 -12.32 30.82
CA VAL A 211 2.97 -12.81 31.14
C VAL A 211 2.86 -14.09 31.95
N GLU A 212 2.01 -14.08 32.98
CA GLU A 212 1.81 -15.24 33.82
C GLU A 212 1.10 -16.37 33.05
N ARG A 213 0.11 -16.05 32.19
CA ARG A 213 -0.45 -17.05 31.25
C ARG A 213 0.64 -17.69 30.40
N ALA A 214 1.54 -16.89 29.83
CA ALA A 214 2.65 -17.41 29.04
C ALA A 214 3.57 -18.32 29.88
N GLY A 215 3.81 -17.98 31.15
CA GLY A 215 4.54 -18.82 32.10
C GLY A 215 3.87 -20.18 32.36
N GLN A 216 2.54 -20.21 32.45
CA GLN A 216 1.77 -21.46 32.56
C GLN A 216 1.85 -22.30 31.28
N ILE A 217 1.78 -21.67 30.11
CA ILE A 217 1.97 -22.36 28.82
C ILE A 217 3.38 -22.96 28.73
N ALA A 218 4.41 -22.21 29.10
CA ALA A 218 5.80 -22.71 29.14
C ALA A 218 5.97 -23.89 30.12
N SER A 219 5.16 -23.93 31.18
CA SER A 219 5.12 -25.04 32.15
C SER A 219 4.28 -26.25 31.68
N MET A 220 3.76 -26.21 30.45
CA MET A 220 2.82 -27.18 29.86
C MET A 220 1.47 -27.25 30.61
N ASN A 221 1.09 -26.21 31.36
CA ASN A 221 -0.13 -26.16 32.16
C ASN A 221 -1.31 -25.58 31.34
N PHE A 222 -1.57 -26.11 30.14
CA PHE A 222 -2.48 -25.50 29.16
C PHE A 222 -3.90 -25.24 29.68
N ARG A 223 -4.57 -26.22 30.29
CA ARG A 223 -5.93 -26.02 30.81
C ARG A 223 -6.01 -25.06 32.00
N TRP A 224 -4.90 -24.84 32.70
CA TRP A 224 -4.84 -23.94 33.85
C TRP A 224 -4.44 -22.52 33.47
N ALA A 225 -3.79 -22.34 32.31
CA ALA A 225 -3.27 -21.05 31.87
C ALA A 225 -4.33 -19.93 31.84
N PRO A 226 -5.59 -20.17 31.40
CA PRO A 226 -6.64 -19.16 31.49
C PRO A 226 -6.95 -18.74 32.92
N THR A 227 -6.95 -19.69 33.88
CA THR A 227 -7.26 -19.42 35.30
C THR A 227 -6.31 -18.41 35.92
N VAL A 228 -5.02 -18.57 35.63
CA VAL A 228 -4.01 -17.63 36.13
C VAL A 228 -4.01 -16.35 35.31
N GLY A 229 -4.16 -16.45 33.98
CA GLY A 229 -4.26 -15.29 33.10
C GLY A 229 -5.40 -14.34 33.48
N ALA A 230 -6.58 -14.87 33.80
CA ALA A 230 -7.72 -14.07 34.26
C ALA A 230 -7.62 -13.59 35.71
N GLY A 231 -6.55 -13.95 36.43
CA GLY A 231 -6.32 -13.58 37.83
C GLY A 231 -7.22 -14.30 38.83
N PHE A 232 -7.90 -15.39 38.44
CA PHE A 232 -8.85 -16.09 39.32
C PHE A 232 -8.17 -16.89 40.43
N GLY A 233 -6.93 -17.30 40.22
CA GLY A 233 -6.17 -18.06 41.19
C GLY A 233 -4.73 -18.27 40.76
N HIS A 234 -3.95 -18.89 41.64
CA HIS A 234 -2.58 -19.30 41.36
C HIS A 234 -2.51 -20.80 41.12
N VAL A 235 -1.52 -21.23 40.33
CA VAL A 235 -1.31 -22.64 39.99
C VAL A 235 0.07 -23.05 40.46
N GLU A 236 0.11 -24.10 41.27
CA GLU A 236 1.33 -24.73 41.78
C GLU A 236 1.59 -26.03 41.02
N GLY A 237 2.86 -26.29 40.69
CA GLY A 237 3.28 -27.45 39.92
C GLY A 237 3.44 -27.19 38.42
N LYS A 238 4.14 -28.10 37.74
CA LYS A 238 4.44 -27.99 36.31
C LYS A 238 4.21 -29.32 35.63
N THR A 239 3.34 -29.33 34.62
CA THR A 239 3.10 -30.53 33.81
C THR A 239 4.39 -30.98 33.11
N ALA A 240 5.24 -30.04 32.72
CA ALA A 240 6.56 -30.32 32.14
C ALA A 240 7.47 -31.17 33.05
N SER A 241 7.29 -31.11 34.37
CA SER A 241 8.08 -31.87 35.34
C SER A 241 7.56 -33.29 35.56
N LEU A 242 6.38 -33.64 35.03
CA LEU A 242 5.81 -34.97 35.19
C LEU A 242 6.45 -35.99 34.25
N PRO A 243 6.60 -37.25 34.67
CA PRO A 243 6.98 -38.32 33.76
C PRO A 243 5.91 -38.48 32.66
N LEU A 244 6.35 -38.92 31.48
CA LEU A 244 5.41 -39.32 30.43
C LEU A 244 4.66 -40.58 30.89
N PRO A 245 3.32 -40.62 30.81
CA PRO A 245 2.57 -41.81 31.19
C PRO A 245 2.92 -42.99 30.27
N SER A 246 3.13 -44.18 30.85
CA SER A 246 3.24 -45.42 30.08
C SER A 246 1.90 -45.72 29.40
N PRO A 247 1.87 -46.31 28.19
CA PRO A 247 0.62 -46.76 27.55
C PRO A 247 -0.21 -47.69 28.44
N ASP A 248 0.45 -48.45 29.32
CA ASP A 248 -0.16 -49.40 30.24
C ASP A 248 -0.36 -48.83 31.67
N ALA A 249 -0.03 -47.56 31.89
CA ALA A 249 -0.17 -46.93 33.21
C ALA A 249 -1.65 -46.83 33.58
N LYS A 250 -2.04 -47.51 34.67
CA LYS A 250 -3.36 -47.32 35.27
C LYS A 250 -3.38 -45.96 36.00
N PRO A 251 -4.49 -45.20 35.94
CA PRO A 251 -4.64 -44.00 36.74
C PRO A 251 -4.45 -44.34 38.22
N ASP A 252 -3.49 -43.70 38.89
CA ASP A 252 -3.37 -43.77 40.34
C ASP A 252 -4.30 -42.70 40.94
N GLU A 253 -5.51 -43.12 41.32
CA GLU A 253 -6.51 -42.24 41.93
C GLU A 253 -6.15 -41.82 43.37
N SER A 254 -5.09 -42.39 43.96
CA SER A 254 -4.65 -42.09 45.33
C SER A 254 -3.55 -41.03 45.42
N ALA A 255 -2.94 -40.66 44.29
CA ALA A 255 -1.91 -39.63 44.23
C ALA A 255 -2.53 -38.23 44.30
N SER A 256 -1.97 -37.36 45.15
CA SER A 256 -2.36 -35.94 45.17
C SER A 256 -2.18 -35.32 43.77
N PRO A 257 -3.10 -34.45 43.32
CA PRO A 257 -3.01 -33.85 42.00
C PRO A 257 -1.69 -33.10 41.87
N ALA A 258 -0.90 -33.48 40.87
CA ALA A 258 0.44 -32.97 40.67
C ALA A 258 0.48 -31.48 40.28
N ILE A 259 -0.66 -30.95 39.84
CA ILE A 259 -0.91 -29.55 39.55
C ILE A 259 -2.10 -29.12 40.40
N GLN A 260 -1.91 -28.11 41.24
CA GLN A 260 -2.93 -27.61 42.15
C GLN A 260 -3.31 -26.19 41.78
N VAL A 261 -4.60 -25.89 41.80
CA VAL A 261 -5.12 -24.52 41.67
C VAL A 261 -5.60 -24.03 43.01
N LYS A 262 -5.24 -22.80 43.36
CA LYS A 262 -5.74 -22.09 44.55
C LYS A 262 -6.43 -20.83 44.10
N TYR A 263 -7.75 -20.80 44.21
CA TYR A 263 -8.57 -19.66 43.85
C TYR A 263 -8.42 -18.53 44.85
N ASN A 264 -8.50 -17.28 44.38
CA ASN A 264 -8.56 -16.11 45.24
C ASN A 264 -9.98 -15.96 45.82
N PRO A 265 -10.21 -16.20 47.13
CA PRO A 265 -11.55 -16.15 47.71
C PRO A 265 -12.21 -14.77 47.60
N ALA A 266 -11.41 -13.70 47.53
CA ALA A 266 -11.91 -12.33 47.47
C ALA A 266 -12.64 -12.00 46.17
N LEU A 267 -12.49 -12.82 45.12
CA LEU A 267 -13.17 -12.63 43.84
C LEU A 267 -14.62 -13.14 43.85
N PHE A 268 -14.95 -14.05 44.77
CA PHE A 268 -16.26 -14.69 44.85
C PHE A 268 -17.19 -13.89 45.75
N GLY A 269 -18.34 -13.49 45.20
CA GLY A 269 -19.42 -12.91 45.96
C GLY A 269 -20.15 -13.94 46.84
N PRO A 270 -21.08 -13.49 47.69
CA PRO A 270 -21.85 -14.39 48.57
C PRO A 270 -22.69 -15.44 47.84
N ASP A 271 -22.96 -15.26 46.55
CA ASP A 271 -23.66 -16.21 45.69
C ASP A 271 -22.73 -17.18 44.95
N GLY A 272 -21.43 -17.17 45.27
CA GLY A 272 -20.43 -18.01 44.63
C GLY A 272 -20.06 -17.59 43.21
N LYS A 273 -20.49 -16.41 42.75
CA LYS A 273 -20.15 -15.87 41.42
C LYS A 273 -19.02 -14.85 41.50
N VAL A 274 -18.28 -14.70 40.41
CA VAL A 274 -17.23 -13.69 40.27
C VAL A 274 -17.76 -12.45 39.55
N HIS A 275 -17.18 -11.29 39.89
CA HIS A 275 -17.47 -10.02 39.23
C HIS A 275 -16.41 -9.78 38.15
N LEU A 276 -16.82 -9.78 36.89
CA LEU A 276 -15.94 -9.59 35.74
C LEU A 276 -16.27 -8.30 35.02
N GLU A 277 -15.23 -7.50 34.79
CA GLU A 277 -15.28 -6.32 33.93
C GLU A 277 -14.92 -6.75 32.51
N ILE A 278 -15.95 -7.06 31.73
CA ILE A 278 -15.86 -7.54 30.35
C ILE A 278 -16.46 -6.49 29.43
N GLY A 279 -15.79 -6.19 28.33
CA GLY A 279 -16.30 -5.23 27.35
C GLY A 279 -15.69 -5.39 25.97
N LYS A 280 -15.75 -4.32 25.17
CA LYS A 280 -14.99 -4.27 23.91
C LYS A 280 -13.50 -4.40 24.23
N PRO A 281 -12.73 -5.20 23.46
CA PRO A 281 -11.31 -5.40 23.71
C PRO A 281 -10.55 -4.07 23.84
N PRO A 282 -9.80 -3.85 24.94
CA PRO A 282 -8.92 -2.70 25.06
C PRO A 282 -7.65 -2.90 24.21
N ASP A 283 -7.09 -1.81 23.72
CA ASP A 283 -5.88 -1.84 22.87
C ASP A 283 -4.70 -2.53 23.55
N ALA A 284 -4.58 -2.43 24.88
CA ALA A 284 -3.53 -3.08 25.64
C ALA A 284 -3.51 -4.61 25.43
N ASN A 285 -4.69 -5.24 25.36
CA ASN A 285 -4.81 -6.69 25.16
C ASN A 285 -4.44 -7.08 23.72
N CYS A 286 -4.79 -6.24 22.73
CA CYS A 286 -4.34 -6.43 21.35
C CYS A 286 -2.81 -6.28 21.25
N LEU A 287 -2.27 -5.22 21.85
CA LEU A 287 -0.85 -4.89 21.83
C LEU A 287 -0.01 -5.89 22.63
N ALA A 288 -0.57 -6.66 23.56
CA ALA A 288 0.16 -7.73 24.25
C ALA A 288 0.74 -8.77 23.26
N CYS A 289 0.02 -9.06 22.18
CA CYS A 289 0.48 -9.93 21.10
C CYS A 289 1.01 -9.14 19.90
N HIS A 290 0.49 -7.93 19.64
CA HIS A 290 0.79 -7.12 18.45
C HIS A 290 1.91 -6.07 18.62
N ARG A 291 2.51 -5.96 19.81
CA ARG A 291 3.61 -5.02 20.09
C ARG A 291 4.90 -5.78 20.37
N ARG A 292 5.97 -5.44 19.63
CA ARG A 292 7.34 -5.82 20.00
C ARG A 292 8.21 -4.57 20.09
N PRO A 293 8.76 -4.26 21.27
CA PRO A 293 9.77 -3.22 21.39
C PRO A 293 11.12 -3.83 21.04
N ALA A 294 11.58 -3.67 19.80
CA ALA A 294 13.01 -3.77 19.53
C ALA A 294 13.62 -2.38 19.50
N LYS A 295 14.78 -2.27 20.14
CA LYS A 295 15.51 -1.02 20.26
C LYS A 295 16.24 -0.76 18.94
N GLY A 296 15.73 0.18 18.13
CA GLY A 296 16.43 0.68 16.93
C GLY A 296 15.92 0.19 15.57
N SER A 297 14.85 -0.61 15.51
CA SER A 297 14.17 -1.01 14.26
C SER A 297 12.79 -0.34 14.16
N ALA A 298 12.32 -0.09 12.92
CA ALA A 298 10.96 0.35 12.69
C ALA A 298 10.02 -0.84 12.92
N ALA A 299 9.09 -0.72 13.87
CA ALA A 299 8.14 -1.78 14.23
C ALA A 299 6.75 -1.54 13.64
N TRP A 300 5.96 -2.60 13.49
CA TRP A 300 4.54 -2.55 13.10
C TRP A 300 3.68 -1.61 13.94
N THR A 301 4.01 -1.46 15.22
CA THR A 301 3.40 -0.51 16.16
C THR A 301 4.49 0.20 16.95
N ASP A 302 5.20 1.14 16.31
CA ASP A 302 6.21 1.93 17.02
C ASP A 302 5.51 2.94 17.95
N CYS A 303 5.85 2.91 19.24
CA CYS A 303 5.33 3.87 20.22
C CYS A 303 5.99 5.25 20.09
N LEU A 304 7.16 5.37 19.47
CA LEU A 304 7.85 6.65 19.26
C LEU A 304 7.25 7.43 18.09
N ASP A 305 6.71 6.74 17.08
CA ASP A 305 5.99 7.34 15.95
C ASP A 305 4.57 6.77 15.82
N ALA A 306 3.84 6.80 16.94
CA ALA A 306 2.53 6.16 17.05
C ALA A 306 1.52 6.68 16.00
N ASP A 307 0.69 5.74 15.55
CA ASP A 307 -0.40 5.94 14.61
C ASP A 307 -1.23 7.19 14.96
N VAL A 308 -1.50 8.03 13.95
CA VAL A 308 -2.28 9.26 14.13
C VAL A 308 -3.67 8.98 14.72
N HIS A 309 -4.26 7.82 14.42
CA HIS A 309 -5.58 7.45 14.93
C HIS A 309 -5.51 7.12 16.42
N SER A 310 -4.50 6.37 16.86
CA SER A 310 -4.28 6.09 18.29
C SER A 310 -3.98 7.38 19.06
N LYS A 311 -3.20 8.30 18.49
CA LYS A 311 -2.98 9.64 19.07
C LYS A 311 -4.26 10.47 19.15
N ALA A 312 -5.21 10.25 18.25
CA ALA A 312 -6.55 10.86 18.28
C ALA A 312 -7.54 10.14 19.21
N GLY A 313 -7.12 9.08 19.90
CA GLY A 313 -7.95 8.33 20.85
C GLY A 313 -8.83 7.23 20.23
N LEU A 314 -8.63 6.90 18.94
CA LEU A 314 -9.27 5.74 18.34
C LEU A 314 -8.62 4.45 18.85
N LYS A 315 -9.46 3.45 19.09
CA LYS A 315 -9.07 2.12 19.55
C LYS A 315 -8.86 1.18 18.38
N CYS A 316 -8.11 0.10 18.59
CA CYS A 316 -7.92 -0.96 17.59
C CYS A 316 -9.27 -1.45 17.03
N VAL A 317 -10.27 -1.62 17.90
CA VAL A 317 -11.60 -2.12 17.54
C VAL A 317 -12.49 -1.11 16.80
N ASP A 318 -12.06 0.15 16.66
CA ASP A 318 -12.76 1.15 15.86
C ASP A 318 -12.45 1.00 14.36
N CYS A 319 -11.29 0.41 14.03
CA CYS A 319 -10.86 0.03 12.68
C CYS A 319 -10.93 -1.48 12.43
N HIS A 320 -10.83 -2.28 13.49
CA HIS A 320 -10.95 -3.73 13.43
C HIS A 320 -12.26 -4.21 14.03
N ARG A 321 -13.08 -4.88 13.23
CA ARG A 321 -14.39 -5.36 13.69
C ARG A 321 -14.25 -6.38 14.84
N ALA A 322 -14.96 -6.17 15.94
CA ALA A 322 -15.11 -7.14 17.03
C ALA A 322 -16.53 -7.72 17.05
N GLY A 323 -16.95 -8.29 15.92
CA GLY A 323 -18.28 -8.90 15.76
C GLY A 323 -18.40 -10.28 16.40
N PRO A 324 -19.62 -10.83 16.55
CA PRO A 324 -19.84 -12.14 17.18
C PRO A 324 -19.17 -13.32 16.46
N ASP A 325 -18.91 -13.18 15.16
CA ASP A 325 -18.16 -14.11 14.31
C ASP A 325 -16.62 -13.97 14.44
N HIS A 326 -16.13 -13.01 15.23
CA HIS A 326 -14.70 -12.83 15.52
C HIS A 326 -13.83 -12.70 14.26
N VAL A 327 -14.40 -12.10 13.22
CA VAL A 327 -13.68 -11.70 12.03
C VAL A 327 -13.21 -10.26 12.24
N ILE A 328 -11.91 -10.13 12.50
CA ILE A 328 -11.25 -8.90 12.95
C ILE A 328 -10.50 -8.27 11.78
N ALA A 329 -11.25 -7.77 10.80
CA ALA A 329 -10.71 -7.17 9.58
C ALA A 329 -11.58 -6.01 9.08
N GLY A 330 -10.94 -5.04 8.43
CA GLY A 330 -11.56 -4.19 7.42
C GLY A 330 -11.25 -4.77 6.04
N ASP A 331 -12.17 -4.64 5.09
CA ASP A 331 -11.98 -5.21 3.75
C ASP A 331 -12.68 -4.33 2.70
N PRO A 332 -11.92 -3.64 1.83
CA PRO A 332 -12.48 -2.80 0.77
C PRO A 332 -13.18 -3.60 -0.32
N THR A 333 -12.83 -4.88 -0.49
CA THR A 333 -13.38 -5.77 -1.51
C THR A 333 -14.66 -6.49 -1.04
N SER A 334 -14.93 -6.45 0.27
CA SER A 334 -16.08 -7.13 0.84
C SER A 334 -17.41 -6.56 0.34
N THR A 335 -18.35 -7.45 0.01
CA THR A 335 -19.73 -7.06 -0.30
C THR A 335 -20.47 -6.53 0.93
N ASN A 336 -20.05 -6.92 2.14
CA ASN A 336 -20.68 -6.47 3.37
C ASN A 336 -20.27 -5.01 3.69
N PRO A 337 -21.23 -4.06 3.76
CA PRO A 337 -20.96 -2.65 4.01
C PRO A 337 -20.21 -2.36 5.32
N GLU A 338 -20.37 -3.21 6.34
CA GLU A 338 -19.70 -3.06 7.62
C GLU A 338 -18.17 -3.13 7.45
N PHE A 339 -17.66 -4.09 6.68
CA PHE A 339 -16.22 -4.23 6.43
C PHE A 339 -15.66 -3.07 5.59
N ARG A 340 -16.41 -2.62 4.58
CA ARG A 340 -16.00 -1.46 3.75
C ARG A 340 -15.97 -0.17 4.55
N SER A 341 -16.90 -0.01 5.51
CA SER A 341 -16.99 1.18 6.36
C SER A 341 -15.79 1.37 7.30
N LEU A 342 -14.99 0.33 7.51
CA LEU A 342 -13.79 0.33 8.38
C LEU A 342 -12.49 0.61 7.62
N THR A 343 -12.57 0.83 6.30
CA THR A 343 -11.42 1.17 5.46
C THR A 343 -11.08 2.66 5.55
N CYS A 344 -9.89 3.05 5.10
CA CYS A 344 -9.49 4.46 5.00
C CYS A 344 -10.56 5.29 4.27
N LYS A 345 -11.02 4.84 3.10
CA LYS A 345 -12.09 5.52 2.34
C LYS A 345 -13.41 5.54 3.10
N GLY A 346 -13.80 4.41 3.71
CA GLY A 346 -15.03 4.30 4.50
C GLY A 346 -15.15 5.39 5.57
N CYS A 347 -14.05 5.69 6.27
CA CYS A 347 -14.03 6.75 7.28
C CYS A 347 -13.85 8.15 6.69
N HIS A 348 -12.86 8.33 5.81
CA HIS A 348 -12.45 9.65 5.33
C HIS A 348 -13.35 10.24 4.25
N GLU A 349 -14.15 9.45 3.53
CA GLU A 349 -15.14 10.00 2.58
C GLU A 349 -16.46 10.39 3.26
N THR A 350 -16.76 9.79 4.42
CA THR A 350 -18.01 10.02 5.16
C THR A 350 -17.87 10.91 6.38
N GLY A 351 -16.64 11.13 6.85
CA GLY A 351 -16.35 11.82 8.12
C GLY A 351 -16.67 10.97 9.37
N ARG A 352 -16.79 9.65 9.21
CA ARG A 352 -17.10 8.72 10.31
C ARG A 352 -16.06 8.85 11.42
N LEU A 353 -16.51 8.78 12.68
CA LEU A 353 -15.68 8.94 13.88
C LEU A 353 -14.92 10.28 13.93
N GLY A 354 -15.39 11.30 13.21
CA GLY A 354 -14.73 12.60 13.14
C GLY A 354 -13.52 12.63 12.20
N ALA A 355 -13.37 11.63 11.32
CA ALA A 355 -12.29 11.59 10.35
C ALA A 355 -12.32 12.82 9.42
N PRO A 356 -11.18 13.48 9.16
CA PRO A 356 -11.14 14.61 8.24
C PRO A 356 -11.41 14.15 6.81
N VAL A 357 -12.30 14.86 6.10
CA VAL A 357 -12.56 14.60 4.68
C VAL A 357 -11.45 15.21 3.82
N PRO A 358 -10.64 14.40 3.12
CA PRO A 358 -9.37 14.88 2.58
C PRO A 358 -9.55 15.56 1.22
N ALA A 359 -9.18 16.84 1.15
CA ALA A 359 -9.26 17.60 -0.10
C ALA A 359 -8.10 17.33 -1.09
N HIS A 360 -6.96 16.80 -0.58
CA HIS A 360 -5.74 16.51 -1.35
C HIS A 360 -5.32 17.64 -2.31
N LYS A 361 -5.36 18.90 -1.83
CA LYS A 361 -5.02 20.09 -2.64
C LYS A 361 -3.64 19.91 -3.28
N GLY A 362 -3.55 20.08 -4.61
CA GLY A 362 -2.30 19.94 -5.36
C GLY A 362 -2.04 18.55 -5.96
N LEU A 363 -2.64 17.45 -5.44
CA LEU A 363 -2.45 16.08 -5.98
C LEU A 363 -3.44 15.70 -7.10
N PRO A 364 -3.00 15.32 -8.31
CA PRO A 364 -3.88 14.97 -9.42
C PRO A 364 -4.88 13.86 -9.09
N ARG A 365 -6.09 13.89 -9.68
CA ARG A 365 -7.13 12.85 -9.48
C ARG A 365 -6.67 11.45 -9.88
N LEU A 366 -5.74 11.36 -10.83
CA LEU A 366 -5.13 10.09 -11.23
C LEU A 366 -4.43 9.42 -10.04
N HIS A 367 -3.68 10.18 -9.22
CA HIS A 367 -3.01 9.59 -8.06
C HIS A 367 -4.00 8.98 -7.07
N LEU A 368 -5.14 9.63 -6.85
CA LEU A 368 -6.18 9.13 -5.94
C LEU A 368 -6.95 7.91 -6.49
N ARG A 369 -6.79 7.59 -7.78
CA ARG A 369 -7.30 6.36 -8.40
C ARG A 369 -6.27 5.25 -8.39
N GLU A 370 -5.03 5.56 -8.78
CA GLU A 370 -3.96 4.57 -8.97
C GLU A 370 -3.16 4.28 -7.69
N ILE A 371 -3.25 5.10 -6.65
CA ILE A 371 -2.45 4.95 -5.42
C ILE A 371 -3.41 4.84 -4.23
N ALA A 372 -3.26 3.77 -3.45
CA ALA A 372 -4.03 3.54 -2.24
C ALA A 372 -3.70 4.59 -1.16
N CYS A 373 -4.65 4.86 -0.25
CA CYS A 373 -4.43 5.83 0.84
C CYS A 373 -3.22 5.43 1.70
N GLU A 374 -3.10 4.13 1.98
CA GLU A 374 -2.06 3.50 2.77
C GLU A 374 -0.68 3.73 2.16
N THR A 375 -0.55 3.76 0.84
CA THR A 375 0.74 3.98 0.17
C THR A 375 1.36 5.34 0.51
N CYS A 376 0.53 6.37 0.64
CA CYS A 376 1.01 7.71 1.01
C CYS A 376 1.05 7.93 2.52
N HIS A 377 0.15 7.29 3.26
CA HIS A 377 -0.11 7.58 4.66
C HIS A 377 0.42 6.54 5.64
N SER A 378 0.68 5.30 5.26
CA SER A 378 1.07 4.24 6.20
C SER A 378 2.56 3.91 6.12
N GLY A 379 3.07 3.24 7.16
CA GLY A 379 4.40 2.65 7.17
C GLY A 379 5.58 3.64 7.13
N PRO A 380 6.81 3.09 7.15
CA PRO A 380 8.03 3.89 7.03
C PRO A 380 8.12 4.57 5.65
N LYS A 381 8.81 5.71 5.60
CA LYS A 381 9.10 6.39 4.32
C LYS A 381 10.01 5.50 3.44
N PRO A 382 9.83 5.52 2.10
CA PRO A 382 10.63 4.70 1.21
C PRO A 382 12.10 5.09 1.23
N GLN A 383 12.95 4.08 1.15
CA GLN A 383 14.40 4.16 0.97
C GLN A 383 14.78 3.36 -0.28
N ARG A 384 16.01 3.47 -0.80
CA ARG A 384 16.44 2.68 -1.96
C ARG A 384 16.39 1.18 -1.65
N VAL A 385 16.94 0.81 -0.51
CA VAL A 385 16.80 -0.52 0.09
C VAL A 385 15.79 -0.34 1.22
N PRO A 386 14.61 -1.00 1.16
CA PRO A 386 13.65 -0.89 2.25
C PRO A 386 14.31 -1.31 3.57
N PRO A 387 14.14 -0.56 4.66
CA PRO A 387 14.66 -0.98 5.95
C PRO A 387 14.00 -2.27 6.41
N ALA A 388 14.75 -3.03 7.19
CA ALA A 388 14.21 -4.17 7.89
C ALA A 388 13.14 -3.68 8.91
N PHE A 389 12.10 -4.48 9.06
CA PHE A 389 10.87 -4.12 9.73
C PHE A 389 10.41 -5.29 10.58
N GLU A 390 9.97 -5.06 11.81
CA GLU A 390 9.55 -6.15 12.69
C GLU A 390 8.04 -6.35 12.70
N GLN A 391 7.63 -7.62 12.61
CA GLN A 391 6.23 -8.03 12.68
C GLN A 391 5.94 -8.71 14.03
N PRO A 392 4.71 -8.57 14.57
CA PRO A 392 4.37 -9.22 15.83
C PRO A 392 4.35 -10.75 15.77
N THR A 393 4.24 -11.30 14.56
CA THR A 393 4.29 -12.74 14.26
C THR A 393 5.70 -13.27 14.02
N ASP A 394 6.71 -12.62 14.62
CA ASP A 394 8.10 -13.07 14.58
C ASP A 394 8.52 -13.86 15.84
N PRO A 395 7.78 -14.85 16.38
CA PRO A 395 8.31 -15.62 17.49
C PRO A 395 9.46 -16.50 17.00
N THR A 396 10.66 -16.04 17.32
CA THR A 396 11.90 -16.79 17.23
C THR A 396 11.79 -18.10 18.00
N TRP A 397 12.06 -19.20 17.31
CA TRP A 397 12.31 -20.52 17.90
C TRP A 397 13.46 -20.38 18.89
N GLY A 398 13.15 -20.37 20.19
CA GLY A 398 14.16 -20.40 21.27
C GLY A 398 14.34 -19.14 22.12
N VAL A 399 13.56 -18.07 21.93
CA VAL A 399 13.70 -16.82 22.72
C VAL A 399 12.63 -16.69 23.80
N ILE A 400 12.20 -17.80 24.40
CA ILE A 400 11.62 -17.67 25.74
C ILE A 400 12.74 -17.31 26.74
N LEU A 401 14.04 -17.53 26.44
CA LEU A 401 15.11 -17.47 27.45
C LEU A 401 16.55 -17.09 26.99
N THR A 402 16.80 -16.41 25.87
CA THR A 402 18.21 -16.07 25.50
C THR A 402 18.47 -14.57 25.25
N THR A 403 19.66 -14.13 25.64
CA THR A 403 20.19 -12.75 25.58
C THR A 403 20.82 -12.38 24.23
N ARG A 404 20.82 -13.29 23.24
CA ARG A 404 21.35 -12.98 21.90
C ARG A 404 20.35 -12.15 21.10
N LYS A 405 20.85 -11.09 20.46
CA LYS A 405 20.10 -10.36 19.42
C LYS A 405 19.70 -11.36 18.32
N PRO A 406 18.45 -11.36 17.86
CA PRO A 406 18.10 -12.06 16.63
C PRO A 406 19.02 -11.58 15.50
N SER A 407 19.51 -12.49 14.68
CA SER A 407 19.90 -12.19 13.30
C SER A 407 18.75 -11.43 12.62
N GLY A 408 19.02 -10.35 11.87
CA GLY A 408 18.08 -9.28 11.53
C GLY A 408 16.69 -9.66 10.94
N PRO A 409 15.76 -8.69 10.84
CA PRO A 409 14.35 -9.00 10.55
C PRO A 409 14.15 -9.65 9.17
N PRO A 410 13.26 -10.64 9.07
CA PRO A 410 12.87 -11.31 7.83
C PRO A 410 11.94 -10.45 6.96
N PHE A 411 11.43 -9.34 7.50
CA PHE A 411 10.49 -8.44 6.86
C PHE A 411 11.15 -7.11 6.47
N TYR A 412 10.74 -6.57 5.33
CA TYR A 412 11.26 -5.33 4.75
C TYR A 412 10.10 -4.43 4.33
N ALA A 413 10.13 -3.15 4.70
CA ALA A 413 9.07 -2.21 4.37
C ALA A 413 9.62 -0.78 4.16
N PRO A 414 9.04 0.02 3.26
CA PRO A 414 7.87 -0.29 2.46
C PRO A 414 8.23 -1.02 1.15
N VAL A 415 7.40 -1.97 0.75
CA VAL A 415 7.39 -2.53 -0.60
C VAL A 415 6.06 -2.19 -1.27
N TYR A 416 6.09 -1.71 -2.49
CA TYR A 416 4.88 -1.31 -3.22
C TYR A 416 4.52 -2.31 -4.30
N LYS A 417 3.23 -2.56 -4.52
CA LYS A 417 2.71 -3.33 -5.66
C LYS A 417 1.25 -3.01 -5.91
N GLU A 418 0.75 -3.40 -7.07
CA GLU A 418 -0.68 -3.39 -7.34
C GLU A 418 -1.42 -4.30 -6.35
N THR A 419 -2.51 -3.79 -5.78
CA THR A 419 -3.41 -4.58 -4.94
C THR A 419 -4.41 -5.35 -5.80
N GLU A 420 -5.06 -6.37 -5.26
CA GLU A 420 -6.18 -7.05 -5.95
C GLU A 420 -7.33 -6.09 -6.32
N ALA A 421 -7.43 -4.96 -5.63
CA ALA A 421 -8.42 -3.92 -5.90
C ALA A 421 -8.01 -2.95 -7.03
N GLY A 422 -6.78 -3.02 -7.55
CA GLY A 422 -6.23 -2.19 -8.63
C GLY A 422 -5.22 -1.11 -8.20
N PRO A 423 -5.43 -0.31 -7.13
CA PRO A 423 -4.44 0.70 -6.74
C PRO A 423 -3.11 0.11 -6.26
N ILE A 424 -2.03 0.87 -6.41
CA ILE A 424 -0.72 0.59 -5.80
C ILE A 424 -0.85 0.71 -4.28
N GLY A 425 -0.66 -0.41 -3.60
CA GLY A 425 -0.64 -0.54 -2.14
C GLY A 425 0.78 -0.62 -1.57
N ILE A 426 0.85 -0.59 -0.24
CA ILE A 426 2.07 -0.73 0.56
C ILE A 426 2.03 -2.04 1.34
N PHE A 427 3.17 -2.71 1.39
CA PHE A 427 3.33 -4.03 1.98
C PHE A 427 4.61 -4.11 2.81
N ALA A 428 4.60 -4.97 3.82
CA ALA A 428 5.78 -5.52 4.47
C ALA A 428 6.10 -6.86 3.80
N ARG A 429 7.33 -7.01 3.30
CA ARG A 429 7.77 -8.17 2.54
C ARG A 429 8.61 -9.08 3.39
N MET A 430 8.18 -10.33 3.57
CA MET A 430 8.99 -11.42 4.08
C MET A 430 9.83 -12.04 2.97
N LEU A 431 11.09 -12.36 3.24
CA LEU A 431 11.92 -13.17 2.37
C LEU A 431 12.11 -14.56 3.00
N PRO A 432 11.43 -15.62 2.51
CA PRO A 432 11.69 -16.96 3.00
C PRO A 432 13.14 -17.37 2.74
N THR A 433 13.80 -17.88 3.77
CA THR A 433 15.17 -18.40 3.68
C THR A 433 15.31 -19.51 4.70
N TYR A 434 15.47 -20.76 4.27
CA TYR A 434 15.41 -21.89 5.21
C TYR A 434 16.10 -23.16 4.71
N PHE A 435 16.34 -24.10 5.62
CA PHE A 435 16.95 -25.39 5.31
C PHE A 435 15.93 -26.52 5.29
N ALA A 436 16.10 -27.47 4.36
CA ALA A 436 15.28 -28.65 4.26
C ALA A 436 16.11 -29.92 4.00
N ASN A 437 15.54 -31.09 4.27
CA ASN A 437 16.04 -32.39 3.92
C ASN A 437 15.37 -32.86 2.63
N ARG A 438 16.17 -33.25 1.63
CA ARG A 438 15.68 -33.87 0.40
C ARG A 438 15.58 -35.39 0.56
N ARG A 439 14.38 -35.92 0.46
CA ARG A 439 14.12 -37.37 0.48
C ARG A 439 14.40 -38.01 -0.88
N GLU A 440 14.43 -39.33 -0.93
CA GLU A 440 14.67 -40.11 -2.15
C GLU A 440 13.61 -39.86 -3.24
N ASP A 441 12.36 -39.61 -2.84
CA ASP A 441 11.25 -39.23 -3.73
C ASP A 441 11.32 -37.76 -4.20
N LYS A 442 12.44 -37.07 -3.91
CA LYS A 442 12.69 -35.64 -4.15
C LYS A 442 11.82 -34.68 -3.34
N SER A 443 10.94 -35.17 -2.46
CA SER A 443 10.19 -34.31 -1.56
C SER A 443 11.14 -33.59 -0.59
N LEU A 444 10.76 -32.37 -0.22
CA LEU A 444 11.51 -31.54 0.71
C LEU A 444 10.79 -31.54 2.06
N THR A 445 11.50 -31.94 3.11
CA THR A 445 11.02 -31.82 4.49
C THR A 445 11.89 -30.82 5.22
N PRO A 446 11.39 -29.67 5.69
CA PRO A 446 12.20 -28.69 6.42
C PRO A 446 13.02 -29.29 7.55
N LEU A 447 14.19 -28.75 7.84
CA LEU A 447 14.99 -29.22 8.98
C LEU A 447 14.50 -28.63 10.30
N ASP A 448 14.64 -29.41 11.38
CA ASP A 448 14.35 -28.96 12.74
C ASP A 448 15.28 -27.79 13.12
N PRO A 449 14.77 -26.63 13.54
CA PRO A 449 15.61 -25.50 13.93
C PRO A 449 16.58 -25.80 15.08
N GLN A 450 16.23 -26.69 16.03
CA GLN A 450 17.19 -27.14 17.06
C GLN A 450 18.31 -27.99 16.46
N TYR A 451 18.01 -28.81 15.44
CA TYR A 451 19.03 -29.54 14.71
C TYR A 451 19.99 -28.57 14.02
N ILE A 452 19.45 -27.56 13.33
CA ILE A 452 20.23 -26.50 12.67
C ILE A 452 21.11 -25.78 13.69
N ALA A 453 20.53 -25.20 14.74
CA ALA A 453 21.25 -24.45 15.77
C ALA A 453 22.37 -25.28 16.46
N SER A 454 22.19 -26.59 16.62
CA SER A 454 23.21 -27.47 17.20
C SER A 454 24.43 -27.72 16.29
N ARG A 455 24.26 -27.51 14.98
CA ARG A 455 25.22 -27.87 13.92
C ARG A 455 25.91 -26.66 13.31
N VAL A 456 25.22 -25.52 13.25
CA VAL A 456 25.74 -24.27 12.66
C VAL A 456 27.02 -23.80 13.32
N ARG A 457 27.20 -24.05 14.64
CA ARG A 457 28.47 -23.80 15.35
C ARG A 457 29.70 -24.47 14.72
N ARG A 458 29.52 -25.51 13.89
CA ARG A 458 30.60 -26.19 13.18
C ARG A 458 31.05 -25.44 11.92
N ALA A 459 30.20 -24.56 11.39
CA ALA A 459 30.45 -23.74 10.21
C ALA A 459 30.57 -22.24 10.55
N GLU A 460 30.33 -21.84 11.81
CA GLU A 460 30.29 -20.44 12.26
C GLU A 460 31.59 -19.67 11.96
N SER A 461 32.75 -20.34 11.92
CA SER A 461 34.03 -19.70 11.55
C SER A 461 34.20 -19.42 10.05
N GLU A 462 33.37 -20.05 9.21
CA GLU A 462 33.42 -19.93 7.75
C GLU A 462 32.36 -18.95 7.22
N ILE A 463 31.32 -18.66 8.01
CA ILE A 463 30.23 -17.74 7.68
C ILE A 463 30.62 -16.32 8.10
N LYS A 464 30.56 -15.36 7.17
CA LYS A 464 30.94 -13.97 7.42
C LYS A 464 29.72 -13.09 7.58
N ASP A 465 29.94 -11.96 8.25
CA ASP A 465 29.03 -10.82 8.27
C ASP A 465 29.45 -9.90 7.12
N ASP A 466 28.78 -10.05 5.98
CA ASP A 466 29.08 -9.32 4.75
C ASP A 466 28.44 -7.93 4.75
N THR A 467 27.41 -7.71 5.58
CA THR A 467 26.71 -6.43 5.70
C THR A 467 27.31 -5.51 6.75
N GLY A 468 28.12 -6.05 7.67
CA GLY A 468 28.74 -5.36 8.78
C GLY A 468 27.78 -5.00 9.92
N ASP A 469 26.63 -5.67 10.01
CA ASP A 469 25.59 -5.39 10.99
C ASP A 469 25.72 -6.19 12.31
N GLY A 470 26.73 -7.07 12.38
CA GLY A 470 27.03 -7.96 13.48
C GLY A 470 26.37 -9.34 13.39
N VAL A 471 25.70 -9.66 12.27
CA VAL A 471 24.99 -10.91 12.01
C VAL A 471 25.61 -11.61 10.79
N PRO A 472 26.20 -12.81 10.94
CA PRO A 472 26.71 -13.54 9.78
C PRO A 472 25.59 -14.01 8.85
N GLU A 473 25.81 -13.90 7.53
CA GLU A 473 24.84 -14.30 6.51
C GLU A 473 25.33 -15.49 5.68
N VAL A 474 24.41 -16.35 5.25
CA VAL A 474 24.72 -17.46 4.35
C VAL A 474 24.36 -17.05 2.92
N ASN A 475 25.33 -16.47 2.21
CA ASN A 475 25.09 -15.86 0.90
C ASN A 475 26.06 -16.27 -0.21
N THR A 476 27.27 -16.73 0.11
CA THR A 476 28.24 -17.22 -0.89
C THR A 476 28.25 -18.75 -1.03
N ASP A 477 28.73 -19.28 -2.16
CA ASP A 477 28.84 -20.73 -2.37
C ASP A 477 29.74 -21.40 -1.33
N ALA A 478 30.79 -20.71 -0.85
CA ALA A 478 31.66 -21.23 0.20
C ALA A 478 30.91 -21.43 1.53
N GLU A 479 30.08 -20.47 1.92
CA GLU A 479 29.30 -20.52 3.16
C GLU A 479 28.15 -21.50 3.06
N ILE A 480 27.47 -21.54 1.91
CA ILE A 480 26.44 -22.53 1.61
C ILE A 480 27.06 -23.93 1.68
N LYS A 481 28.25 -24.14 1.13
CA LYS A 481 28.98 -25.41 1.24
C LYS A 481 29.29 -25.76 2.69
N ALA A 482 29.80 -24.81 3.47
CA ALA A 482 30.14 -24.99 4.88
C ALA A 482 28.93 -25.44 5.70
N ILE A 483 27.80 -24.74 5.57
CA ILE A 483 26.60 -25.04 6.37
C ILE A 483 25.92 -26.34 5.92
N LEU A 484 25.82 -26.59 4.61
CA LEU A 484 25.26 -27.85 4.11
C LEU A 484 26.14 -29.04 4.50
N GLY A 485 27.47 -28.86 4.47
CA GLY A 485 28.43 -29.84 4.98
C GLY A 485 28.23 -30.14 6.46
N ALA A 486 28.06 -29.10 7.29
CA ALA A 486 27.81 -29.24 8.73
C ALA A 486 26.49 -29.97 9.05
N LEU A 487 25.46 -29.78 8.21
CA LEU A 487 24.13 -30.37 8.35
C LEU A 487 24.05 -31.82 7.83
N LYS A 488 24.98 -32.27 6.98
CA LYS A 488 24.96 -33.61 6.37
C LYS A 488 25.12 -34.72 7.40
N LYS A 489 24.32 -35.79 7.27
CA LYS A 489 24.40 -37.05 8.05
C LYS A 489 23.83 -38.20 7.20
N LYS A 490 24.02 -39.45 7.65
CA LYS A 490 23.57 -40.69 6.98
C LYS A 490 22.14 -40.66 6.41
N ASP A 491 21.21 -39.93 7.04
CA ASP A 491 19.79 -39.86 6.64
C ASP A 491 19.32 -38.41 6.39
N VAL A 492 20.27 -37.48 6.22
CA VAL A 492 20.00 -36.05 6.02
C VAL A 492 20.79 -35.58 4.79
N ASN A 493 20.04 -35.28 3.73
CA ASN A 493 20.50 -34.63 2.50
C ASN A 493 20.06 -33.16 2.55
N PRO A 494 20.83 -32.27 3.20
CA PRO A 494 20.42 -30.91 3.42
C PRO A 494 20.40 -30.12 2.11
N VAL A 495 19.41 -29.26 1.99
CA VAL A 495 19.29 -28.23 0.96
C VAL A 495 19.03 -26.89 1.64
N TYR A 496 19.42 -25.81 0.97
CA TYR A 496 19.21 -24.44 1.41
C TYR A 496 18.34 -23.71 0.39
N ILE A 497 17.29 -23.04 0.84
CA ILE A 497 16.35 -22.30 -0.01
C ILE A 497 16.54 -20.83 0.31
N ALA A 498 16.83 -20.02 -0.71
CA ALA A 498 16.97 -18.57 -0.58
C ALA A 498 16.63 -17.89 -1.91
N GLY A 499 15.63 -17.01 -1.90
CA GLY A 499 15.11 -16.35 -3.11
C GLY A 499 14.50 -17.36 -4.08
N ASP A 500 14.84 -17.25 -5.36
CA ASP A 500 14.35 -18.13 -6.44
C ASP A 500 15.18 -19.42 -6.60
N LYS A 501 16.07 -19.72 -5.65
CA LYS A 501 17.03 -20.83 -5.75
C LYS A 501 16.98 -21.78 -4.56
N LEU A 502 17.17 -23.05 -4.89
CA LEU A 502 17.46 -24.13 -3.97
C LEU A 502 18.90 -24.58 -4.22
N TYR A 503 19.71 -24.59 -3.18
CA TYR A 503 21.11 -25.02 -3.18
C TYR A 503 21.26 -26.39 -2.53
N SER A 504 22.11 -27.24 -3.11
CA SER A 504 22.47 -28.56 -2.62
C SER A 504 23.96 -28.83 -2.82
N LEU A 505 24.47 -29.93 -2.25
CA LEU A 505 25.81 -30.42 -2.54
C LEU A 505 25.74 -31.53 -3.59
N ASP A 506 26.54 -31.43 -4.65
CA ASP A 506 26.69 -32.46 -5.67
C ASP A 506 27.53 -33.66 -5.17
N ASP A 507 27.76 -34.65 -6.05
CA ASP A 507 28.55 -35.85 -5.72
C ASP A 507 30.02 -35.55 -5.38
N ARG A 508 30.52 -34.37 -5.79
CA ARG A 508 31.87 -33.88 -5.48
C ARG A 508 31.90 -33.03 -4.20
N GLY A 509 30.74 -32.74 -3.63
CA GLY A 509 30.59 -31.86 -2.47
C GLY A 509 30.64 -30.37 -2.83
N GLU A 510 30.49 -30.01 -4.10
CA GLU A 510 30.39 -28.62 -4.55
C GLU A 510 28.93 -28.14 -4.55
N VAL A 511 28.73 -26.83 -4.46
CA VAL A 511 27.38 -26.25 -4.45
C VAL A 511 26.78 -26.32 -5.84
N ALA A 512 25.61 -26.92 -5.94
CA ALA A 512 24.73 -26.87 -7.09
C ALA A 512 23.46 -26.10 -6.74
N SER A 513 22.85 -25.43 -7.73
CA SER A 513 21.60 -24.70 -7.54
C SER A 513 20.56 -25.05 -8.60
N GLU A 514 19.29 -25.13 -8.21
CA GLU A 514 18.13 -25.25 -9.09
C GLU A 514 17.08 -24.17 -8.79
N ALA A 515 16.25 -23.83 -9.78
CA ALA A 515 15.19 -22.83 -9.61
C ALA A 515 14.06 -23.37 -8.71
N THR A 516 13.50 -22.53 -7.84
CA THR A 516 12.39 -22.88 -6.97
C THR A 516 11.54 -21.67 -6.61
N ASP A 517 10.22 -21.87 -6.46
CA ASP A 517 9.30 -20.84 -5.96
C ASP A 517 9.16 -20.87 -4.43
N LEU A 518 9.90 -21.75 -3.75
CA LEU A 518 9.80 -21.94 -2.30
C LEU A 518 10.36 -20.76 -1.48
N GLY A 519 11.32 -20.04 -2.04
CA GLY A 519 11.83 -18.81 -1.46
C GLY A 519 11.16 -17.54 -1.99
N ALA A 520 10.04 -17.67 -2.72
CA ALA A 520 9.32 -16.53 -3.27
C ALA A 520 8.86 -15.57 -2.15
N PRO A 521 9.04 -14.24 -2.30
CA PRO A 521 8.66 -13.29 -1.27
C PRO A 521 7.18 -13.34 -0.87
N LEU A 522 6.89 -13.15 0.42
CA LEU A 522 5.52 -13.04 0.95
C LEU A 522 5.23 -11.61 1.37
N ASP A 523 4.25 -10.97 0.75
CA ASP A 523 3.89 -9.58 1.03
C ASP A 523 2.63 -9.49 1.92
N LEU A 524 2.75 -8.82 3.05
CA LEU A 524 1.65 -8.53 3.97
C LEU A 524 1.21 -7.07 3.81
N PRO A 525 -0.09 -6.76 3.58
CA PRO A 525 -0.57 -5.39 3.50
C PRO A 525 -0.23 -4.58 4.75
N LEU A 526 0.30 -3.36 4.59
CA LEU A 526 0.72 -2.50 5.71
C LEU A 526 -0.24 -1.31 5.89
N ALA A 527 -1.16 -1.42 6.85
CA ALA A 527 -2.15 -0.37 7.16
C ALA A 527 -1.96 0.27 8.54
N HIS A 528 -0.75 0.19 9.11
CA HIS A 528 -0.41 0.70 10.44
C HIS A 528 0.71 1.76 10.37
N ASN A 529 0.98 2.41 11.51
CA ASN A 529 1.84 3.58 11.60
C ASN A 529 1.34 4.69 10.66
N VAL A 530 0.04 4.95 10.69
CA VAL A 530 -0.59 5.93 9.82
C VAL A 530 -0.13 7.34 10.20
N ARG A 531 0.40 8.04 9.21
CA ARG A 531 0.94 9.39 9.24
C ARG A 531 -0.17 10.41 8.96
N PRO A 532 -0.19 11.54 9.69
CA PRO A 532 -1.07 12.66 9.37
C PRO A 532 -0.70 13.29 8.02
N ALA A 533 -1.62 14.06 7.44
CA ALA A 533 -1.42 14.70 6.14
C ALA A 533 -0.08 15.46 5.95
N PRO A 534 0.46 16.20 6.94
CA PRO A 534 1.76 16.88 6.79
C PRO A 534 2.98 15.95 6.68
N GLN A 535 2.84 14.67 7.05
CA GLN A 535 3.90 13.67 7.04
C GLN A 535 3.73 12.61 5.94
N ALA A 536 2.61 12.66 5.21
CA ALA A 536 2.33 11.77 4.09
C ALA A 536 3.34 11.96 2.95
N LEU A 537 3.53 10.93 2.12
CA LEU A 537 4.34 11.06 0.90
C LEU A 537 3.70 12.06 -0.07
N GLY A 538 4.50 12.95 -0.61
CA GLY A 538 4.06 14.02 -1.50
C GLY A 538 3.56 15.26 -0.77
N ALA A 539 3.55 15.29 0.56
CA ALA A 539 3.18 16.47 1.35
C ALA A 539 4.13 17.65 1.11
N GLN A 540 5.40 17.38 0.76
CA GLN A 540 6.38 18.41 0.40
C GLN A 540 6.37 18.79 -1.10
N GLY A 541 5.46 18.20 -1.88
CA GLY A 541 5.30 18.46 -3.30
C GLY A 541 5.73 17.29 -4.20
N CYS A 542 5.54 17.46 -5.52
CA CYS A 542 5.70 16.39 -6.50
C CYS A 542 7.12 15.78 -6.52
N THR A 543 8.15 16.56 -6.18
CA THR A 543 9.55 16.11 -6.22
C THR A 543 9.91 15.11 -5.12
N GLU A 544 9.09 14.94 -4.08
CA GLU A 544 9.31 13.89 -3.07
C GLU A 544 9.26 12.48 -3.72
N CYS A 545 8.35 12.30 -4.69
CA CYS A 545 8.18 11.02 -5.41
C CYS A 545 8.70 11.05 -6.86
N HIS A 546 8.72 12.21 -7.53
CA HIS A 546 9.06 12.30 -8.94
C HIS A 546 10.49 12.77 -9.24
N ARG A 547 11.34 13.13 -8.27
CA ARG A 547 12.74 13.43 -8.62
C ARG A 547 13.43 12.16 -9.18
N ALA A 548 14.40 12.32 -10.08
CA ALA A 548 15.08 11.21 -10.76
C ALA A 548 15.73 10.19 -9.80
N ASP A 549 16.06 10.63 -8.59
CA ASP A 549 16.64 9.83 -7.51
C ASP A 549 15.68 9.63 -6.32
N ALA A 550 14.36 9.79 -6.55
CA ALA A 550 13.34 9.62 -5.53
C ALA A 550 13.28 8.15 -5.09
N PRO A 551 13.29 7.86 -3.78
CA PRO A 551 13.16 6.49 -3.31
C PRO A 551 11.87 5.80 -3.73
N PHE A 552 10.77 6.52 -3.98
CA PHE A 552 9.48 5.88 -4.30
C PHE A 552 9.58 4.91 -5.51
N PHE A 553 10.06 5.39 -6.66
CA PHE A 553 10.21 4.56 -7.86
C PHE A 553 11.47 3.69 -7.85
N LEU A 554 12.47 4.05 -7.05
CA LEU A 554 13.77 3.36 -6.97
C LEU A 554 13.87 2.34 -5.82
N SER A 555 12.88 2.30 -4.93
CA SER A 555 12.82 1.35 -3.82
C SER A 555 12.76 -0.06 -4.38
N LEU A 556 13.66 -0.92 -3.91
CA LEU A 556 13.71 -2.31 -4.33
C LEU A 556 12.54 -3.09 -3.74
N GLY A 557 11.84 -3.84 -4.58
CA GLY A 557 11.09 -5.02 -4.14
C GLY A 557 12.09 -6.15 -3.98
N LEU A 558 12.66 -6.29 -2.78
CA LEU A 558 13.71 -7.28 -2.51
C LEU A 558 13.26 -8.69 -2.89
N THR A 559 14.14 -9.46 -3.50
CA THR A 559 14.02 -10.90 -3.74
C THR A 559 14.99 -11.68 -2.87
N ARG A 560 16.11 -11.06 -2.50
CA ARG A 560 17.10 -11.59 -1.55
C ARG A 560 17.70 -10.45 -0.74
N ALA A 561 17.80 -10.64 0.57
CA ALA A 561 18.34 -9.62 1.49
C ALA A 561 19.82 -9.34 1.23
N VAL A 562 20.60 -10.42 1.03
CA VAL A 562 22.05 -10.37 0.81
C VAL A 562 22.40 -11.39 -0.29
N ALA A 563 22.88 -10.89 -1.42
CA ALA A 563 23.44 -11.68 -2.51
C ALA A 563 24.91 -12.04 -2.26
N ALA A 564 25.51 -12.82 -3.16
CA ALA A 564 26.91 -13.25 -3.02
C ALA A 564 27.94 -12.11 -3.03
N ASP A 565 27.58 -10.91 -3.48
CA ASP A 565 28.43 -9.72 -3.43
C ASP A 565 28.20 -8.84 -2.19
N GLY A 566 27.42 -9.34 -1.21
CA GLY A 566 27.05 -8.63 0.01
C GLY A 566 25.96 -7.58 -0.17
N LYS A 567 25.39 -7.41 -1.37
CA LYS A 567 24.36 -6.40 -1.64
C LYS A 567 22.95 -6.98 -1.69
N PRO A 568 21.93 -6.17 -1.41
CA PRO A 568 20.54 -6.57 -1.61
C PRO A 568 20.22 -6.78 -3.09
N GLU A 569 19.44 -7.82 -3.36
CA GLU A 569 18.95 -8.17 -4.69
C GLU A 569 17.45 -7.89 -4.77
N GLY A 570 17.01 -7.33 -5.90
CA GLY A 570 15.61 -7.08 -6.18
C GLY A 570 15.41 -6.10 -7.32
N GLU A 571 14.15 -5.86 -7.64
CA GLU A 571 13.78 -4.97 -8.74
C GLU A 571 13.19 -3.66 -8.22
N PRO A 572 13.60 -2.50 -8.76
CA PRO A 572 13.03 -1.22 -8.37
C PRO A 572 11.56 -1.14 -8.77
N LEU A 573 10.76 -0.37 -8.02
CA LEU A 573 9.33 -0.23 -8.26
C LEU A 573 9.00 0.15 -9.71
N TYR A 574 9.77 1.04 -10.36
CA TYR A 574 9.47 1.41 -11.74
C TYR A 574 9.48 0.21 -12.69
N ALA A 575 10.39 -0.75 -12.52
CA ALA A 575 10.47 -1.94 -13.37
C ALA A 575 9.28 -2.86 -13.12
N ARG A 576 8.86 -2.97 -11.86
CA ARG A 576 7.68 -3.75 -11.45
C ARG A 576 6.36 -3.14 -11.89
N LEU A 577 6.35 -1.85 -12.22
CA LEU A 577 5.23 -1.16 -12.86
C LEU A 577 5.38 -1.13 -14.39
N GLU A 578 6.28 -1.93 -14.94
CA GLU A 578 6.57 -2.04 -16.37
C GLU A 578 6.96 -0.69 -17.01
N ARG A 579 7.66 0.16 -16.25
CA ARG A 579 8.19 1.45 -16.72
C ARG A 579 9.68 1.39 -16.91
N SER A 580 10.20 2.25 -17.79
CA SER A 580 11.64 2.38 -18.00
C SER A 580 12.29 3.36 -17.01
N ALA A 581 13.58 3.18 -16.73
CA ALA A 581 14.34 4.15 -15.94
C ALA A 581 14.38 5.54 -16.60
N SER A 582 14.33 5.59 -17.94
CA SER A 582 14.21 6.84 -18.72
C SER A 582 12.90 7.56 -18.44
N ASP A 583 11.79 6.85 -18.30
CA ASP A 583 10.48 7.47 -18.00
C ASP A 583 10.49 8.15 -16.65
N VAL A 584 11.05 7.48 -15.63
CA VAL A 584 11.18 8.06 -14.29
C VAL A 584 12.05 9.31 -14.32
N ARG A 585 13.18 9.28 -15.05
CA ARG A 585 14.07 10.44 -15.21
C ARG A 585 13.39 11.58 -15.96
N LEU A 586 12.65 11.29 -17.03
CA LEU A 586 11.96 12.29 -17.84
C LEU A 586 10.78 12.91 -17.09
N ALA A 587 9.99 12.11 -16.39
CA ALA A 587 8.97 12.59 -15.46
C ALA A 587 9.60 13.49 -14.39
N GLY A 588 10.76 13.11 -13.87
CA GLY A 588 11.50 13.94 -12.92
C GLY A 588 12.02 15.24 -13.49
N LEU A 589 12.51 15.25 -14.74
CA LEU A 589 12.85 16.48 -15.45
C LEU A 589 11.63 17.39 -15.57
N ARG A 590 10.48 16.81 -15.98
CA ARG A 590 9.22 17.53 -16.16
C ARG A 590 8.74 18.18 -14.87
N GLU A 591 8.60 17.40 -13.80
CA GLU A 591 8.05 17.89 -12.53
C GLU A 591 9.02 18.79 -11.77
N ARG A 592 10.33 18.49 -11.79
CA ARG A 592 11.34 19.28 -11.05
C ARG A 592 11.70 20.57 -11.77
N TYR A 593 11.76 20.56 -13.10
CA TYR A 593 12.29 21.69 -13.86
C TYR A 593 11.27 22.31 -14.82
N VAL A 594 10.75 21.55 -15.79
CA VAL A 594 9.93 22.11 -16.88
C VAL A 594 8.69 22.82 -16.34
N ARG A 595 7.95 22.18 -15.44
CA ARG A 595 6.69 22.68 -14.90
C ARG A 595 6.85 23.94 -14.02
N PRO A 596 7.75 23.99 -13.03
CA PRO A 596 7.95 25.22 -12.24
C PRO A 596 8.66 26.32 -13.03
N TYR A 597 9.79 26.03 -13.69
CA TYR A 597 10.57 27.06 -14.37
C TYR A 597 9.95 27.52 -15.68
N GLY A 598 9.16 26.71 -16.37
CA GLY A 598 8.44 27.14 -17.58
C GLY A 598 7.47 28.30 -17.30
N ARG A 599 6.82 28.29 -16.14
CA ARG A 599 5.94 29.40 -15.71
C ARG A 599 6.73 30.66 -15.38
N ILE A 600 7.85 30.49 -14.68
CA ILE A 600 8.76 31.59 -14.34
C ILE A 600 9.34 32.19 -15.63
N ALA A 601 9.73 31.35 -16.59
CA ALA A 601 10.29 31.77 -17.87
C ALA A 601 9.32 32.64 -18.68
N ILE A 602 8.02 32.34 -18.68
CA ILE A 602 6.99 33.21 -19.29
C ILE A 602 7.03 34.61 -18.67
N GLY A 603 7.08 34.70 -17.33
CA GLY A 603 7.19 35.98 -16.62
C GLY A 603 8.50 36.72 -16.90
N LEU A 604 9.62 36.00 -16.97
CA LEU A 604 10.93 36.57 -17.31
C LEU A 604 10.96 37.11 -18.74
N VAL A 605 10.36 36.41 -19.70
CA VAL A 605 10.23 36.92 -21.08
C VAL A 605 9.42 38.21 -21.07
N ALA A 606 8.28 38.27 -20.39
CA ALA A 606 7.50 39.51 -20.28
C ALA A 606 8.33 40.65 -19.66
N LEU A 607 9.10 40.37 -18.61
CA LEU A 607 10.01 41.34 -17.99
C LEU A 607 11.08 41.84 -18.97
N VAL A 608 11.72 40.94 -19.72
CA VAL A 608 12.73 41.30 -20.73
C VAL A 608 12.13 42.19 -21.83
N LEU A 609 10.90 41.92 -22.26
CA LEU A 609 10.21 42.76 -23.25
C LEU A 609 9.90 44.17 -22.70
N VAL A 610 9.52 44.26 -21.43
CA VAL A 610 9.33 45.56 -20.74
C VAL A 610 10.67 46.31 -20.62
N LEU A 611 11.73 45.63 -20.19
CA LEU A 611 13.07 46.22 -20.10
C LEU A 611 13.57 46.70 -21.47
N HIS A 612 13.39 45.89 -22.51
CA HIS A 612 13.70 46.28 -23.88
C HIS A 612 12.92 47.55 -24.27
N TYR A 613 11.63 47.63 -23.95
CA TYR A 613 10.82 48.83 -24.22
C TYR A 613 11.34 50.06 -23.49
N VAL A 614 11.74 49.93 -22.22
CA VAL A 614 12.24 51.06 -21.40
C VAL A 614 13.63 51.52 -21.87
N VAL A 615 14.52 50.59 -22.23
CA VAL A 615 15.91 50.89 -22.59
C VAL A 615 16.03 51.41 -24.03
N PHE A 616 15.40 50.74 -24.99
CA PHE A 616 15.56 51.06 -26.42
C PHE A 616 14.39 51.86 -26.99
N GLY A 617 13.22 51.81 -26.35
CA GLY A 617 12.02 52.48 -26.84
C GLY A 617 11.40 51.81 -28.08
N PRO A 618 10.22 52.30 -28.51
CA PRO A 618 9.59 51.86 -29.74
C PRO A 618 10.32 52.41 -30.98
N ARG A 619 10.40 51.63 -32.07
CA ARG A 619 10.83 52.11 -33.39
C ARG A 619 9.70 52.93 -34.04
N ARG A 620 9.69 54.23 -33.75
CA ARG A 620 8.69 55.17 -34.29
C ARG A 620 9.05 55.57 -35.72
N TYR A 621 8.04 55.67 -36.57
CA TYR A 621 8.13 56.26 -37.90
C TYR A 621 7.61 57.71 -37.87
N ASN A 622 7.94 58.51 -38.88
CA ASN A 622 7.53 59.91 -38.92
C ASN A 622 6.02 60.04 -39.22
N LYS A 623 5.25 60.53 -38.24
CA LYS A 623 3.79 60.70 -38.30
C LYS A 623 3.33 62.09 -38.76
N GLN A 624 4.26 62.99 -39.11
CA GLN A 624 3.96 64.40 -39.39
C GLN A 624 3.46 64.68 -40.82
N ILE A 625 3.37 63.65 -41.68
CA ILE A 625 2.84 63.73 -43.05
C ILE A 625 1.40 63.16 -43.06
N PRO A 626 0.43 63.76 -43.79
CA PRO A 626 -0.91 63.19 -43.91
C PRO A 626 -0.87 61.70 -44.28
N GLU A 627 -1.50 60.85 -43.46
CA GLU A 627 -1.36 59.38 -43.57
C GLU A 627 -2.17 58.83 -44.76
N GLU A 628 -1.49 58.54 -45.87
CA GLU A 628 -2.05 57.66 -46.90
C GLU A 628 -1.98 56.21 -46.41
N PHE A 629 -3.13 55.54 -46.31
CA PHE A 629 -3.21 54.15 -45.87
C PHE A 629 -3.16 53.19 -47.05
N VAL A 630 -2.19 52.28 -47.02
CA VAL A 630 -2.03 51.22 -48.03
C VAL A 630 -2.49 49.87 -47.48
N GLN A 631 -3.12 49.06 -48.33
CA GLN A 631 -3.53 47.72 -47.96
C GLN A 631 -2.32 46.79 -47.89
N ARG A 632 -2.08 46.20 -46.72
CA ARG A 632 -0.99 45.26 -46.45
C ARG A 632 -1.45 43.80 -46.43
N PHE A 633 -2.62 43.55 -45.81
CA PHE A 633 -3.21 42.21 -45.72
C PHE A 633 -4.66 42.21 -46.16
N ASN A 634 -5.04 41.20 -46.94
CA ASN A 634 -6.42 41.01 -47.40
C ASN A 634 -7.32 40.42 -46.31
N VAL A 635 -8.62 40.32 -46.58
CA VAL A 635 -9.61 39.85 -45.60
C VAL A 635 -9.31 38.41 -45.16
N ILE A 636 -8.95 37.52 -46.10
CA ILE A 636 -8.67 36.10 -45.82
C ILE A 636 -7.46 35.97 -44.90
N GLU A 637 -6.37 36.67 -45.20
CA GLU A 637 -5.15 36.71 -44.38
C GLU A 637 -5.45 37.15 -42.93
N ARG A 638 -6.30 38.17 -42.77
CA ARG A 638 -6.72 38.64 -41.44
C ARG A 638 -7.60 37.64 -40.72
N LEU A 639 -8.58 37.04 -41.40
CA LEU A 639 -9.45 36.03 -40.79
C LEU A 639 -8.66 34.83 -40.31
N VAL A 640 -7.70 34.34 -41.10
CA VAL A 640 -6.80 33.25 -40.69
C VAL A 640 -5.96 33.65 -39.48
N HIS A 641 -5.38 34.85 -39.48
CA HIS A 641 -4.62 35.35 -38.33
C HIS A 641 -5.47 35.48 -37.07
N LEU A 642 -6.66 36.07 -37.16
CA LEU A 642 -7.57 36.25 -36.03
C LEU A 642 -8.07 34.91 -35.49
N THR A 643 -8.28 33.92 -36.37
CA THR A 643 -8.61 32.55 -35.96
C THR A 643 -7.45 31.89 -35.22
N LEU A 644 -6.22 32.04 -35.71
CA LEU A 644 -5.01 31.58 -35.01
C LEU A 644 -4.86 32.24 -33.64
N LEU A 645 -5.04 33.57 -33.55
CA LEU A 645 -4.95 34.31 -32.29
C LEU A 645 -6.02 33.85 -31.29
N GLY A 646 -7.29 33.79 -31.71
CA GLY A 646 -8.39 33.39 -30.83
C GLY A 646 -8.24 31.95 -30.32
N SER A 647 -7.89 31.01 -31.20
CA SER A 647 -7.66 29.62 -30.81
C SER A 647 -6.44 29.46 -29.90
N PHE A 648 -5.33 30.13 -30.20
CA PHE A 648 -4.15 30.15 -29.32
C PHE A 648 -4.46 30.71 -27.94
N LEU A 649 -5.15 31.85 -27.82
CA LEU A 649 -5.48 32.45 -26.52
C LEU A 649 -6.34 31.50 -25.68
N CYS A 650 -7.32 30.84 -26.31
CA CYS A 650 -8.12 29.81 -25.66
C CYS A 650 -7.26 28.63 -25.19
N LEU A 651 -6.39 28.09 -26.05
CA LEU A 651 -5.51 26.95 -25.74
C LEU A 651 -4.47 27.28 -24.67
N ALA A 652 -3.85 28.45 -24.72
CA ALA A 652 -2.88 28.90 -23.73
C ALA A 652 -3.54 29.05 -22.35
N ALA A 653 -4.71 29.68 -22.29
CA ALA A 653 -5.46 29.84 -21.04
C ALA A 653 -5.89 28.47 -20.49
N THR A 654 -6.55 27.65 -21.30
CA THR A 654 -7.02 26.32 -20.89
C THR A 654 -5.84 25.40 -20.53
N GLY A 655 -4.74 25.41 -21.29
CA GLY A 655 -3.55 24.61 -21.00
C GLY A 655 -2.86 24.99 -19.68
N ILE A 656 -2.75 26.29 -19.37
CA ILE A 656 -2.26 26.75 -18.06
C ILE A 656 -3.20 26.28 -16.94
N LEU A 657 -4.52 26.42 -17.13
CA LEU A 657 -5.53 25.99 -16.15
C LEU A 657 -5.50 24.48 -15.92
N LEU A 658 -5.31 23.67 -16.96
CA LEU A 658 -5.11 22.22 -16.85
C LEU A 658 -3.81 21.92 -16.07
N GLY A 659 -2.72 22.62 -16.39
CA GLY A 659 -1.42 22.44 -15.71
C GLY A 659 -1.41 22.80 -14.21
N VAL A 660 -2.31 23.67 -13.75
CA VAL A 660 -2.53 23.97 -12.31
C VAL A 660 -3.65 23.13 -11.68
N GLY A 661 -4.40 22.36 -12.47
CA GLY A 661 -5.38 21.39 -12.00
C GLY A 661 -6.76 21.97 -11.63
N VAL A 662 -7.22 23.04 -12.29
CA VAL A 662 -8.51 23.69 -12.00
C VAL A 662 -9.74 22.82 -12.38
N GLU A 663 -9.54 21.69 -13.08
CA GLU A 663 -10.62 20.72 -13.36
C GLU A 663 -11.31 20.19 -12.09
N ARG A 664 -10.67 20.34 -10.93
CA ARG A 664 -11.30 20.03 -9.64
C ARG A 664 -12.50 20.91 -9.32
N ILE A 665 -12.52 22.14 -9.84
CA ILE A 665 -13.54 23.15 -9.59
C ILE A 665 -14.56 23.17 -10.74
N PHE A 666 -14.09 23.13 -11.99
CA PHE A 666 -14.93 23.29 -13.18
C PHE A 666 -15.24 21.98 -13.92
N GLY A 667 -14.85 20.84 -13.38
CA GLY A 667 -15.00 19.54 -14.04
C GLY A 667 -14.23 19.45 -15.36
N LYS A 668 -14.70 18.57 -16.27
CA LYS A 668 -14.08 18.32 -17.59
C LYS A 668 -14.32 19.43 -18.63
N GLY A 669 -14.96 20.54 -18.25
CA GLY A 669 -15.30 21.63 -19.19
C GLY A 669 -14.06 22.28 -19.80
N VAL A 670 -13.00 22.46 -19.00
CA VAL A 670 -11.73 23.07 -19.45
C VAL A 670 -11.03 22.18 -20.48
N ALA A 671 -10.91 20.87 -20.24
CA ALA A 671 -10.34 19.95 -21.23
C ALA A 671 -11.14 19.91 -22.53
N ARG A 672 -12.48 19.90 -22.46
CA ARG A 672 -13.31 19.93 -23.68
C ARG A 672 -13.10 21.19 -24.52
N MET A 673 -12.95 22.35 -23.87
CA MET A 673 -12.65 23.60 -24.58
C MET A 673 -11.24 23.56 -25.20
N HIS A 674 -10.27 23.00 -24.48
CA HIS A 674 -8.92 22.79 -25.00
C HIS A 674 -8.94 21.91 -26.25
N ASP A 675 -9.66 20.79 -26.19
CA ASP A 675 -9.82 19.87 -27.32
C ASP A 675 -10.46 20.57 -28.53
N LEU A 676 -11.57 21.29 -28.34
CA LEU A 676 -12.27 21.95 -29.44
C LEU A 676 -11.42 23.07 -30.09
N ALA A 677 -10.72 23.85 -29.27
CA ALA A 677 -9.83 24.90 -29.76
C ALA A 677 -8.62 24.33 -30.51
N SER A 678 -8.16 23.12 -30.18
CA SER A 678 -7.00 22.50 -30.83
C SER A 678 -7.26 22.20 -32.31
N TRP A 679 -8.42 21.63 -32.65
CA TRP A 679 -8.83 21.42 -34.04
C TRP A 679 -8.88 22.71 -34.86
N THR A 680 -9.38 23.79 -34.24
CA THR A 680 -9.43 25.11 -34.87
C THR A 680 -8.03 25.66 -35.14
N LEU A 681 -7.12 25.55 -34.17
CA LEU A 681 -5.72 25.99 -34.33
C LEU A 681 -5.02 25.18 -35.44
N MET A 682 -5.18 23.86 -35.46
CA MET A 682 -4.57 22.99 -36.47
C MET A 682 -5.04 23.32 -37.89
N ALA A 683 -6.35 23.47 -38.09
CA ALA A 683 -6.91 23.84 -39.39
C ALA A 683 -6.43 25.24 -39.82
N ALA A 684 -6.44 26.21 -38.90
CA ALA A 684 -5.97 27.57 -39.18
C ALA A 684 -4.45 27.62 -39.47
N ALA A 685 -3.65 26.79 -38.81
CA ALA A 685 -2.21 26.69 -39.05
C ALA A 685 -1.90 26.10 -40.44
N LEU A 686 -2.68 25.09 -40.87
CA LEU A 686 -2.58 24.56 -42.23
C LEU A 686 -2.94 25.64 -43.27
N LEU A 687 -4.03 26.38 -43.05
CA LEU A 687 -4.41 27.49 -43.94
C LEU A 687 -3.34 28.59 -43.97
N ALA A 688 -2.75 28.94 -42.82
CA ALA A 688 -1.66 29.90 -42.75
C ALA A 688 -0.40 29.42 -43.51
N PHE A 689 -0.07 28.13 -43.43
CA PHE A 689 1.00 27.54 -44.23
C PHE A 689 0.72 27.68 -45.72
N LEU A 690 -0.48 27.28 -46.18
CA LEU A 690 -0.87 27.38 -47.60
C LEU A 690 -0.88 28.83 -48.11
N LEU A 691 -1.27 29.79 -47.26
CA LEU A 691 -1.34 31.21 -47.63
C LEU A 691 0.04 31.89 -47.66
N TRP A 692 0.90 31.63 -46.67
CA TRP A 692 2.12 32.43 -46.46
C TRP A 692 3.44 31.71 -46.73
N ALA A 693 3.48 30.38 -46.88
CA ALA A 693 4.74 29.64 -47.01
C ALA A 693 5.67 30.19 -48.11
N ARG A 694 5.10 30.59 -49.26
CA ARG A 694 5.87 31.18 -50.36
C ARG A 694 6.50 32.53 -49.99
N ASP A 695 5.76 33.39 -49.29
CA ASP A 695 6.24 34.71 -48.88
C ASP A 695 7.27 34.63 -47.73
N MET A 696 7.30 33.50 -47.02
CA MET A 696 8.13 33.26 -45.85
C MET A 696 9.48 32.58 -46.19
N ILE A 697 9.80 32.40 -47.48
CA ILE A 697 11.10 31.88 -47.91
C ILE A 697 12.19 32.93 -47.63
N PHE A 698 13.30 32.49 -47.03
CA PHE A 698 14.45 33.35 -46.77
C PHE A 698 15.14 33.79 -48.07
N SER A 699 15.55 35.05 -48.12
CA SER A 699 16.25 35.68 -49.24
C SER A 699 17.53 36.38 -48.77
N LYS A 700 18.36 36.85 -49.70
CA LYS A 700 19.62 37.56 -49.37
C LYS A 700 19.39 38.84 -48.53
N VAL A 701 18.21 39.46 -48.66
CA VAL A 701 17.79 40.64 -47.87
C VAL A 701 17.73 40.31 -46.37
N ASP A 702 17.32 39.09 -46.03
CA ASP A 702 17.15 38.67 -44.63
C ASP A 702 18.49 38.60 -43.87
N ILE A 703 19.59 38.29 -44.56
CA ILE A 703 20.94 38.28 -43.97
C ILE A 703 21.31 39.70 -43.52
N GLY A 704 20.97 40.72 -44.31
CA GLY A 704 21.17 42.12 -43.94
C GLY A 704 20.38 42.52 -42.71
N TRP A 705 19.13 42.05 -42.59
CA TRP A 705 18.28 42.30 -41.43
C TRP A 705 18.86 41.68 -40.15
N VAL A 706 19.35 40.44 -40.23
CA VAL A 706 19.95 39.73 -39.09
C VAL A 706 21.23 40.40 -38.63
N LYS A 707 22.08 40.88 -39.55
CA LYS A 707 23.33 41.60 -39.20
C LYS A 707 23.09 42.84 -38.34
N VAL A 708 21.95 43.51 -38.51
CA VAL A 708 21.56 44.68 -37.70
C VAL A 708 20.56 44.32 -36.59
N MET A 709 20.28 43.03 -36.38
CA MET A 709 19.33 42.52 -35.38
C MET A 709 17.94 43.16 -35.48
N GLY A 710 17.49 43.41 -36.72
CA GLY A 710 16.24 44.13 -37.00
C GLY A 710 16.21 45.58 -36.50
N GLY A 711 17.36 46.08 -36.05
CA GLY A 711 17.57 47.37 -35.43
C GLY A 711 16.83 47.59 -34.12
N TYR A 712 16.45 46.52 -33.42
CA TYR A 712 15.80 46.61 -32.11
C TYR A 712 16.77 46.94 -30.97
N LEU A 713 18.08 46.81 -31.20
CA LEU A 713 19.12 47.14 -30.21
C LEU A 713 19.76 48.52 -30.47
N GLY A 714 18.94 49.52 -30.84
CA GLY A 714 19.37 50.92 -30.98
C GLY A 714 19.91 51.36 -32.35
N TYR A 715 19.95 50.48 -33.36
CA TYR A 715 20.43 50.82 -34.70
C TYR A 715 19.45 51.75 -35.45
N GLN A 716 19.95 52.93 -35.84
CA GLN A 716 19.17 54.00 -36.49
C GLN A 716 19.24 53.99 -38.03
N GLY A 717 20.04 53.10 -38.63
CA GLY A 717 20.23 53.05 -40.08
C GLY A 717 19.13 52.29 -40.83
N HIS A 718 19.31 52.16 -42.14
CA HIS A 718 18.41 51.39 -43.01
C HIS A 718 18.38 49.92 -42.59
N VAL A 719 17.17 49.40 -42.33
CA VAL A 719 16.93 48.00 -41.98
C VAL A 719 16.26 47.31 -43.18
N PRO A 720 16.98 46.45 -43.92
CA PRO A 720 16.47 45.86 -45.15
C PRO A 720 15.35 44.86 -44.84
N ALA A 721 14.20 44.99 -45.50
CA ALA A 721 13.04 44.13 -45.27
C ALA A 721 12.05 44.17 -46.44
N GLY A 722 11.74 42.97 -46.97
CA GLY A 722 10.68 42.78 -47.96
C GLY A 722 9.29 42.72 -47.32
N ARG A 723 8.33 42.02 -47.95
CA ARG A 723 6.94 41.89 -47.44
C ARG A 723 6.90 41.46 -45.97
N PHE A 724 7.76 40.50 -45.62
CA PHE A 724 8.04 40.08 -44.26
C PHE A 724 9.54 40.19 -44.01
N ASN A 725 9.92 40.58 -42.79
CA ASN A 725 11.32 40.65 -42.38
C ASN A 725 11.85 39.29 -41.90
N ALA A 726 13.17 39.15 -41.75
CA ALA A 726 13.80 37.90 -41.36
C ALA A 726 13.27 37.34 -40.03
N GLY A 727 13.01 38.20 -39.04
CA GLY A 727 12.43 37.80 -37.76
C GLY A 727 11.02 37.23 -37.89
N GLN A 728 10.16 37.85 -38.72
CA GLN A 728 8.81 37.35 -39.02
C GLN A 728 8.85 35.99 -39.74
N LYS A 729 9.77 35.81 -40.68
CA LYS A 729 9.97 34.52 -41.38
C LYS A 729 10.46 33.43 -40.43
N GLY A 730 11.44 33.74 -39.58
CA GLY A 730 11.92 32.83 -38.55
C GLY A 730 10.83 32.42 -37.57
N PHE A 731 10.05 33.39 -37.08
CA PHE A 731 8.89 33.11 -36.23
C PHE A 731 7.86 32.21 -36.92
N PHE A 732 7.52 32.48 -38.19
CA PHE A 732 6.55 31.69 -38.94
C PHE A 732 6.95 30.21 -39.04
N TRP A 733 8.18 29.91 -39.43
CA TRP A 733 8.63 28.53 -39.56
C TRP A 733 8.77 27.83 -38.20
N PHE A 734 9.32 28.53 -37.21
CA PHE A 734 9.46 27.99 -35.86
C PHE A 734 8.10 27.70 -35.23
N ILE A 735 7.15 28.62 -35.32
CA ILE A 735 5.83 28.44 -34.69
C ILE A 735 5.03 27.35 -35.38
N LEU A 736 5.14 27.19 -36.71
CA LEU A 736 4.51 26.08 -37.42
C LEU A 736 5.09 24.73 -36.99
N LEU A 737 6.41 24.63 -36.78
CA LEU A 737 7.04 23.43 -36.24
C LEU A 737 6.52 23.13 -34.82
N VAL A 738 6.47 24.13 -33.94
CA VAL A 738 5.95 23.97 -32.58
C VAL A 738 4.48 23.56 -32.58
N VAL A 739 3.65 24.15 -33.45
CA VAL A 739 2.23 23.76 -33.61
C VAL A 739 2.11 22.34 -34.15
N ALA A 740 2.96 21.92 -35.09
CA ALA A 740 2.97 20.54 -35.57
C ALA A 740 3.35 19.56 -34.45
N CYS A 741 4.35 19.88 -33.62
CA CYS A 741 4.70 19.10 -32.44
C CYS A 741 3.56 19.04 -31.42
N LEU A 742 2.90 20.17 -31.13
CA LEU A 742 1.73 20.23 -30.24
C LEU A 742 0.55 19.45 -30.78
N ALA A 743 0.31 19.49 -32.10
CA ALA A 743 -0.74 18.72 -32.76
C ALA A 743 -0.44 17.22 -32.67
N ALA A 744 0.77 16.80 -33.03
CA ALA A 744 1.18 15.39 -32.95
C ALA A 744 1.07 14.85 -31.53
N THR A 745 1.62 15.58 -30.55
CA THR A 745 1.55 15.17 -29.13
C THR A 745 0.13 15.26 -28.57
N GLY A 746 -0.66 16.28 -28.95
CA GLY A 746 -2.06 16.43 -28.56
C GLY A 746 -2.95 15.30 -29.06
N LEU A 747 -2.80 14.92 -30.33
CA LEU A 747 -3.48 13.77 -30.91
C LEU A 747 -3.03 12.47 -30.26
N ALA A 748 -1.74 12.31 -29.98
CA ALA A 748 -1.22 11.14 -29.29
C ALA A 748 -1.83 10.99 -27.88
N MET A 749 -1.94 12.07 -27.10
CA MET A 749 -2.62 12.02 -25.80
C MET A 749 -4.12 11.73 -25.95
N ARG A 750 -4.78 12.30 -26.96
CA ARG A 750 -6.23 12.16 -27.17
C ARG A 750 -6.65 10.74 -27.54
N TYR A 751 -5.85 10.09 -28.38
CA TYR A 751 -6.14 8.77 -28.93
C TYR A 751 -5.24 7.67 -28.37
N GLU A 752 -4.47 7.98 -27.32
CA GLU A 752 -3.54 7.05 -26.65
C GLU A 752 -2.57 6.38 -27.63
N LEU A 753 -2.10 7.15 -28.63
CA LEU A 753 -1.21 6.65 -29.68
C LEU A 753 0.20 6.39 -29.13
N GLY A 754 0.77 5.25 -29.53
CA GLY A 754 2.11 4.83 -29.09
C GLY A 754 2.11 3.99 -27.81
N GLY A 755 0.97 3.87 -27.13
CA GLY A 755 0.83 3.10 -25.89
C GLY A 755 1.59 3.73 -24.70
N ASP A 756 1.57 2.99 -23.60
CA ASP A 756 2.09 3.39 -22.30
C ASP A 756 3.56 3.84 -22.30
N GLU A 757 4.39 3.27 -23.18
CA GLU A 757 5.82 3.59 -23.28
C GLU A 757 6.08 5.05 -23.70
N TRP A 758 5.22 5.62 -24.55
CA TRP A 758 5.43 6.97 -25.07
C TRP A 758 4.74 8.05 -24.24
N GLU A 759 3.87 7.66 -23.31
CA GLU A 759 3.00 8.57 -22.57
C GLU A 759 3.80 9.69 -21.88
N VAL A 760 4.80 9.33 -21.07
CA VAL A 760 5.62 10.31 -20.32
C VAL A 760 6.34 11.28 -21.26
N THR A 761 6.83 10.77 -22.39
CA THR A 761 7.52 11.57 -23.40
C THR A 761 6.58 12.56 -24.06
N VAL A 762 5.41 12.09 -24.50
CA VAL A 762 4.38 12.91 -25.15
C VAL A 762 3.93 14.05 -24.24
N TYR A 763 3.60 13.77 -22.97
CA TYR A 763 3.21 14.82 -22.01
C TYR A 763 4.32 15.84 -21.78
N THR A 764 5.57 15.39 -21.67
CA THR A 764 6.72 16.28 -21.42
C THR A 764 6.97 17.18 -22.62
N LEU A 765 6.92 16.64 -23.84
CA LEU A 765 7.08 17.41 -25.07
C LEU A 765 5.93 18.40 -25.25
N HIS A 766 4.68 17.98 -25.06
CA HIS A 766 3.52 18.86 -25.21
C HIS A 766 3.61 20.07 -24.28
N LEU A 767 3.92 19.84 -22.99
CA LEU A 767 4.08 20.91 -22.01
C LEU A 767 5.23 21.85 -22.37
N THR A 768 6.38 21.30 -22.81
CA THR A 768 7.55 22.09 -23.20
C THR A 768 7.25 22.96 -24.42
N CYS A 769 6.66 22.38 -25.46
CA CYS A 769 6.24 23.10 -26.67
C CYS A 769 5.19 24.16 -26.37
N ALA A 770 4.26 23.91 -25.44
CA ALA A 770 3.24 24.88 -25.05
C ALA A 770 3.89 26.11 -24.40
N TYR A 771 4.85 25.93 -23.49
CA TYR A 771 5.58 27.05 -22.91
C TYR A 771 6.39 27.82 -23.94
N LEU A 772 7.08 27.14 -24.86
CA LEU A 772 7.82 27.78 -25.96
C LEU A 772 6.88 28.60 -26.85
N MET A 773 5.73 28.04 -27.23
CA MET A 773 4.71 28.72 -28.02
C MET A 773 4.25 30.01 -27.33
N ILE A 774 3.92 29.94 -26.04
CA ILE A 774 3.45 31.10 -25.27
C ILE A 774 4.52 32.19 -25.23
N MET A 775 5.77 31.84 -24.92
CA MET A 775 6.88 32.81 -24.86
C MET A 775 7.13 33.48 -26.22
N CYS A 776 7.13 32.70 -27.30
CA CYS A 776 7.33 33.24 -28.64
C CYS A 776 6.15 34.12 -29.10
N VAL A 777 4.91 33.75 -28.80
CA VAL A 777 3.73 34.55 -29.15
C VAL A 777 3.70 35.85 -28.33
N LEU A 778 4.15 35.85 -27.08
CA LEU A 778 4.32 37.08 -26.29
C LEU A 778 5.32 38.05 -26.95
N ALA A 779 6.49 37.53 -27.37
CA ALA A 779 7.48 38.33 -28.11
C ALA A 779 6.91 38.84 -29.45
N HIS A 780 6.19 38.00 -30.18
CA HIS A 780 5.51 38.39 -31.43
C HIS A 780 4.47 39.49 -31.20
N ALA A 781 3.61 39.35 -30.20
CA ALA A 781 2.60 40.33 -29.86
C ALA A 781 3.23 41.67 -29.45
N TYR A 782 4.30 41.65 -28.65
CA TYR A 782 5.07 42.83 -28.29
C TYR A 782 5.65 43.55 -29.52
N LEU A 783 6.30 42.81 -30.41
CA LEU A 783 6.89 43.37 -31.64
C LEU A 783 5.81 43.91 -32.60
N GLY A 784 4.66 43.23 -32.69
CA GLY A 784 3.52 43.63 -33.54
C GLY A 784 2.65 44.75 -32.98
N SER A 785 2.92 45.24 -31.76
CA SER A 785 2.13 46.29 -31.11
C SER A 785 3.00 47.42 -30.54
N PHE A 786 3.67 47.18 -29.42
CA PHE A 786 4.39 48.20 -28.66
C PHE A 786 5.72 48.56 -29.29
N ALA A 787 6.50 47.59 -29.79
CA ALA A 787 7.83 47.87 -30.34
C ALA A 787 7.77 48.58 -31.69
N ASN A 788 6.71 48.33 -32.48
CA ASN A 788 6.48 48.96 -33.79
C ASN A 788 5.07 49.59 -33.85
N PRO A 789 4.89 50.79 -33.26
CA PRO A 789 3.61 51.48 -33.26
C PRO A 789 3.05 51.67 -34.68
N GLY A 790 1.75 51.48 -34.87
CA GLY A 790 1.09 51.54 -36.19
C GLY A 790 0.92 50.19 -36.89
N CYS A 791 1.62 49.15 -36.45
CA CYS A 791 1.50 47.80 -37.01
C CYS A 791 0.14 47.15 -36.74
N ILE A 792 -0.52 47.46 -35.61
CA ILE A 792 -1.75 46.78 -35.16
C ILE A 792 -2.93 46.95 -36.13
N GLY A 793 -2.98 48.07 -36.86
CA GLY A 793 -4.00 48.31 -37.90
C GLY A 793 -3.98 47.23 -38.98
N SER A 794 -2.78 46.76 -39.34
CA SER A 794 -2.59 45.70 -40.34
C SER A 794 -3.32 44.40 -40.01
N VAL A 795 -3.48 44.08 -38.73
CA VAL A 795 -4.14 42.85 -38.26
C VAL A 795 -5.66 42.98 -38.28
N PHE A 796 -6.21 44.11 -37.82
CA PHE A 796 -7.66 44.29 -37.69
C PHE A 796 -8.32 44.85 -38.95
N ASN A 797 -7.75 45.90 -39.55
CA ASN A 797 -8.32 46.57 -40.73
C ASN A 797 -7.54 46.29 -42.03
N GLY A 798 -6.35 45.69 -41.95
CA GLY A 798 -5.54 45.31 -43.11
C GLY A 798 -4.71 46.42 -43.72
N LYS A 799 -4.72 47.61 -43.12
CA LYS A 799 -4.08 48.82 -43.64
C LYS A 799 -3.00 49.31 -42.70
N VAL A 800 -1.97 49.93 -43.28
CA VAL A 800 -0.88 50.63 -42.57
C VAL A 800 -0.61 51.95 -43.27
N ALA A 801 -0.06 52.93 -42.55
CA ALA A 801 0.41 54.17 -43.18
C ALA A 801 1.55 53.84 -44.18
N ARG A 802 1.57 54.51 -45.32
CA ARG A 802 2.63 54.36 -46.33
C ARG A 802 4.02 54.62 -45.75
N THR A 803 4.15 55.67 -44.92
CA THR A 803 5.40 56.01 -44.23
C THR A 803 5.85 54.94 -43.23
N TRP A 804 4.91 54.25 -42.57
CA TRP A 804 5.23 53.08 -41.74
C TRP A 804 5.78 51.93 -42.60
N LEU A 805 5.16 51.68 -43.77
CA LEU A 805 5.58 50.62 -44.67
C LEU A 805 6.99 50.86 -45.20
N GLU A 806 7.30 52.09 -45.62
CA GLU A 806 8.63 52.48 -46.11
C GLU A 806 9.69 52.41 -45.00
N HIS A 807 9.34 52.72 -43.75
CA HIS A 807 10.28 52.65 -42.64
C HIS A 807 10.60 51.20 -42.21
N HIS A 808 9.58 50.35 -42.06
CA HIS A 808 9.74 49.00 -41.52
C HIS A 808 9.94 47.92 -42.60
N HIS A 809 9.56 48.20 -43.84
CA HIS A 809 9.59 47.28 -44.99
C HIS A 809 10.01 48.01 -46.28
N PRO A 810 11.20 48.65 -46.31
CA PRO A 810 11.61 49.52 -47.40
C PRO A 810 11.71 48.83 -48.77
N ASP A 811 11.91 47.50 -48.79
CA ASP A 811 12.05 46.73 -50.04
C ASP A 811 10.71 46.14 -50.52
N TYR A 812 9.59 46.48 -49.87
CA TYR A 812 8.27 45.98 -50.22
C TYR A 812 7.46 46.98 -51.05
N LYS A 813 7.05 46.55 -52.25
CA LYS A 813 6.14 47.32 -53.11
C LYS A 813 4.72 46.75 -53.03
N PRO A 814 3.71 47.50 -52.52
CA PRO A 814 2.34 47.00 -52.39
C PRO A 814 1.66 46.83 -53.76
N LYS A 815 0.90 45.74 -53.93
CA LYS A 815 0.14 45.46 -55.16
C LYS A 815 -0.96 46.51 -55.34
N GLY A 816 -0.98 47.19 -56.50
CA GLY A 816 -1.95 48.26 -56.83
C GLY A 816 -1.33 49.65 -57.04
N THR A 817 -0.02 49.80 -56.83
CA THR A 817 0.74 51.00 -57.21
C THR A 817 1.36 50.82 -58.60
N GLN A 818 0.54 50.83 -59.65
CA GLN A 818 1.00 51.14 -61.00
C GLN A 818 0.40 52.47 -61.44
N GLY A 819 1.26 53.40 -61.85
CA GLY A 819 0.86 54.55 -62.67
C GLY A 819 0.88 55.93 -62.00
N GLY A 820 2.02 56.36 -61.47
CA GLY A 820 2.34 57.78 -61.31
C GLY A 820 3.67 58.04 -62.00
N ASN A 821 3.63 58.57 -63.22
CA ASN A 821 4.78 58.89 -64.05
C ASN A 821 5.72 59.88 -63.33
N PRO A 822 7.05 59.65 -63.23
CA PRO A 822 7.96 60.57 -62.53
C PRO A 822 8.36 61.82 -63.35
N HIS A 823 7.60 62.20 -64.37
CA HIS A 823 7.78 63.47 -65.09
C HIS A 823 6.45 64.18 -65.28
N ALA A 824 6.19 65.14 -64.37
CA ALA A 824 5.41 66.35 -64.59
C ALA A 824 5.88 67.39 -63.57
#